data_AF-A0A7C6QL58-F1
#
_entry.id   AF-A0A7C6QL58-F1
#
_cell.length_a   1.000
_cell.length_b   1.000
_cell.length_c   1.000
_cell.angle_alpha   90.00
_cell.angle_beta   90.00
_cell.angle_gamma   90.00
#
_symmetry.space_group_name_H-M   'P 1'
#
loop_
_entity.id
_entity.type
_entity.pdbx_description
1 polymer ?
#
loop_
_entity_poly.entity_id
_entity_poly.type
_entity_poly.pdbx_seq_one_letter_code
_entity_poly.pdbx_strand_id
1 'polypeptide(L)'
;MRKVFLFVVVSLISLGLCSQMSMVGAAATLKPAIPELHREGDRLWAGQGYLMERDGIKILHVKGTPMEMGMQHALLLGEEANRLRPYIDPSMQEYKGWEALAWRFREFYMDVKLSPTFVRNLPQRYIEEMEGFVYAISGGLDTDIEPVLIGNVFQELSLMMCTSLAAFGSATVDGGLYHARNLDNSMALELVQSAFVAIVEPEGRLPYITLSYPANFGIMHAVNSAGIAVSMNYSVSNDATIDGMPFVFMLREIAETAQTLDEALQIIKETPRTVGLNIMVSDAKIPQAVVVEVSANRYAIRPATDGFISATNRYAVDSMKPYQLAGWHSSALRDERLAQLAQERYGEFSPAVMAEILRDKFAPGTLPYEKLLFGIETVGTMASVIFDATRQIMWVGVQDAAAPASDRDMLAFSLPQALAGADPRQPALDIPLQNPDDEHRLDWLKLHQVERLMLARDYQEAQAQLHPLLEKYPTSEYMLLLMGWTYMRLGDIDTAAEYFKRITQLEELANPRYLQEATYQLGVFADGKGDREEAIKWYKASLAVEVPDLSGAESIRQQAKKGLLTPQSPARSLLTSWSRVIVFLDEQQTQKTAGGEVVAISILGAHRTHPTWIPNWLGIDVGDKVTDDDVRTMRRSLEQLGTYEDVQVATVPLGEGRVHLVIRIQEGFGLYKEPVGFIIDTAIGLSQQTLSLRYDNLAGRAINIGGTYSWGPSRHRLAYVEVPLALAGANSVRLQAQTRLASYRAEYGEYAGTKQTDRQQECQVTLNRVLGPDWTLTLQGRLSDRQSVTLQAPAGYTPATGRFISTAASLTRSVGNKARASVFGITSSLLMAPAEQETFPSLSVRVDIKNAVGVNTQLALFGNAGWMDADTPLTDQFWLGDSRTLRGYSTIIPSTAYAHATLELRRFLESVMHVAVFADAGIFAEGNEVRSLWSPGASMRYQTPVGPEVRFTAAYAPEQHNWRYEFDFTSAW
;
A
#
# COMPACT_ATOMS: atom_id res chain seq x y z
N MET A 1 -15.23 21.19 -32.53
CA MET A 1 -15.29 19.95 -31.73
C MET A 1 -14.17 19.84 -30.69
N ARG A 2 -12.87 19.94 -31.00
CA ARG A 2 -11.77 19.87 -30.00
C ARG A 2 -11.87 20.84 -28.82
N LYS A 3 -12.28 22.11 -29.04
CA LYS A 3 -12.47 23.10 -27.96
C LYS A 3 -13.69 22.82 -27.07
N VAL A 4 -14.75 22.24 -27.65
CA VAL A 4 -15.95 21.82 -26.91
C VAL A 4 -15.68 20.56 -26.11
N PHE A 5 -14.88 19.63 -26.66
CA PHE A 5 -14.39 18.44 -25.97
C PHE A 5 -13.52 18.81 -24.76
N LEU A 6 -12.54 19.70 -24.93
CA LEU A 6 -11.70 20.17 -23.82
C LEU A 6 -12.54 20.92 -22.76
N PHE A 7 -13.50 21.75 -23.19
CA PHE A 7 -14.38 22.47 -22.28
C PHE A 7 -15.30 21.53 -21.49
N VAL A 8 -15.89 20.52 -22.12
CA VAL A 8 -16.77 19.54 -21.44
C VAL A 8 -15.98 18.63 -20.50
N VAL A 9 -14.78 18.18 -20.89
CA VAL A 9 -13.89 17.38 -20.01
C VAL A 9 -13.46 18.21 -18.81
N VAL A 10 -13.01 19.46 -19.02
CA VAL A 10 -12.64 20.36 -17.92
C VAL A 10 -13.86 20.64 -17.04
N SER A 11 -15.04 20.96 -17.60
CA SER A 11 -16.25 21.22 -16.81
C SER A 11 -16.77 20.00 -16.05
N LEU A 12 -16.64 18.78 -16.57
CA LEU A 12 -17.00 17.54 -15.87
C LEU A 12 -16.00 17.20 -14.76
N ILE A 13 -14.71 17.46 -14.97
CA ILE A 13 -13.68 17.40 -13.93
C ILE A 13 -13.98 18.44 -12.84
N SER A 14 -14.34 19.68 -13.22
CA SER A 14 -14.75 20.73 -12.31
C SER A 14 -16.02 20.38 -11.54
N LEU A 15 -17.03 19.78 -12.16
CA LEU A 15 -18.28 19.35 -11.50
C LEU A 15 -18.04 18.17 -10.55
N GLY A 16 -17.14 17.24 -10.91
CA GLY A 16 -16.71 16.14 -10.03
C GLY A 16 -15.97 16.65 -8.79
N LEU A 17 -15.02 17.57 -8.97
CA LEU A 17 -14.28 18.22 -7.88
C LEU A 17 -15.19 19.13 -7.02
N CYS A 18 -16.07 19.91 -7.63
CA CYS A 18 -16.94 20.86 -6.93
C CYS A 18 -18.11 20.18 -6.19
N SER A 19 -18.53 18.99 -6.63
CA SER A 19 -19.56 18.19 -5.94
C SER A 19 -19.06 17.52 -4.64
N GLN A 20 -17.74 17.42 -4.44
CA GLN A 20 -17.18 17.05 -3.14
C GLN A 20 -17.08 18.24 -2.19
N MET A 21 -17.03 19.47 -2.72
CA MET A 21 -16.99 20.71 -1.93
C MET A 21 -18.37 21.21 -1.46
N SER A 22 -19.46 20.49 -1.75
CA SER A 22 -20.82 20.99 -1.49
C SER A 22 -21.77 19.94 -0.89
N MET A 23 -21.33 19.24 0.17
CA MET A 23 -22.21 18.70 1.20
C MET A 23 -21.62 18.89 2.61
N VAL A 24 -21.14 20.10 2.88
CA VAL A 24 -21.14 20.66 4.23
C VAL A 24 -21.96 21.93 4.11
N GLY A 25 -23.09 22.00 4.81
CA GLY A 25 -23.76 23.27 5.02
C GLY A 25 -22.79 24.15 5.79
N ALA A 26 -21.99 24.96 5.08
CA ALA A 26 -21.13 25.96 5.68
C ALA A 26 -22.06 27.04 6.26
N ALA A 27 -22.41 26.89 7.53
CA ALA A 27 -22.42 28.07 8.38
C ALA A 27 -21.02 28.66 8.23
N ALA A 28 -20.90 29.82 7.56
CA ALA A 28 -19.63 30.52 7.45
C ALA A 28 -19.21 30.96 8.85
N THR A 29 -18.56 30.08 9.60
CA THR A 29 -17.75 30.46 10.74
C THR A 29 -16.65 31.35 10.18
N LEU A 30 -16.70 32.64 10.53
CA LEU A 30 -15.61 33.56 10.27
C LEU A 30 -14.32 32.90 10.76
N LYS A 31 -13.36 32.66 9.85
CA LYS A 31 -12.04 32.15 10.23
C LYS A 31 -11.43 33.10 11.26
N PRO A 32 -10.79 32.58 12.32
CA PRO A 32 -10.17 33.42 13.34
C PRO A 32 -9.13 34.35 12.71
N ALA A 33 -8.95 35.53 13.31
CA ALA A 33 -7.92 36.47 12.87
C ALA A 33 -6.54 35.84 13.06
N ILE A 34 -5.64 36.04 12.09
CA ILE A 34 -4.25 35.62 12.20
C ILE A 34 -3.61 36.44 13.33
N PRO A 35 -3.08 35.79 14.38
CA PRO A 35 -2.51 36.52 15.51
C PRO A 35 -1.22 37.25 15.11
N GLU A 36 -0.98 38.40 15.72
CA GLU A 36 0.27 39.14 15.53
C GLU A 36 1.42 38.51 16.31
N LEU A 37 2.60 38.45 15.67
CA LEU A 37 3.83 38.06 16.33
C LEU A 37 4.32 39.18 17.25
N HIS A 38 4.60 38.85 18.50
CA HIS A 38 5.25 39.77 19.42
C HIS A 38 6.27 39.03 20.28
N ARG A 39 7.33 39.73 20.67
CA ARG A 39 8.39 39.18 21.52
C ARG A 39 8.23 39.72 22.94
N GLU A 40 8.21 38.83 23.91
CA GLU A 40 8.19 39.16 25.33
C GLU A 40 9.31 38.38 26.03
N GLY A 41 10.31 39.10 26.53
CA GLY A 41 11.54 38.49 27.03
C GLY A 41 12.22 37.64 25.95
N ASP A 42 12.41 36.36 26.25
CA ASP A 42 13.02 35.36 25.37
C ASP A 42 12.01 34.54 24.56
N ARG A 43 10.71 34.75 24.77
CA ARG A 43 9.62 34.07 24.06
C ARG A 43 9.15 34.91 22.87
N LEU A 44 8.99 34.25 21.72
CA LEU A 44 8.25 34.79 20.58
C LEU A 44 6.84 34.21 20.63
N TRP A 45 5.83 35.06 20.70
CA TRP A 45 4.43 34.68 20.86
C TRP A 45 3.63 34.85 19.58
N ALA A 46 2.69 33.93 19.38
CA ALA A 46 1.62 34.01 18.39
C ALA A 46 0.32 33.60 19.10
N GLY A 47 -0.58 34.53 19.42
CA GLY A 47 -1.79 34.21 20.19
C GLY A 47 -1.45 33.59 21.55
N GLN A 48 -1.91 32.36 21.81
CA GLN A 48 -1.58 31.60 23.03
C GLN A 48 -0.33 30.73 22.91
N GLY A 49 0.20 30.55 21.69
CA GLY A 49 1.40 29.77 21.45
C GLY A 49 2.66 30.61 21.56
N TYR A 50 3.78 29.96 21.88
CA TYR A 50 5.09 30.61 21.88
C TYR A 50 6.21 29.67 21.44
N LEU A 51 7.29 30.28 20.98
CA LEU A 51 8.57 29.64 20.70
C LEU A 51 9.65 30.26 21.58
N MET A 52 10.48 29.42 22.17
CA MET A 52 11.70 29.83 22.85
C MET A 52 12.83 28.85 22.55
N GLU A 53 14.06 29.23 22.90
CA GLU A 53 15.23 28.38 22.72
C GLU A 53 15.98 28.23 24.04
N ARG A 54 16.43 27.00 24.32
CA ARG A 54 17.23 26.64 25.49
C ARG A 54 18.31 25.67 25.07
N ASP A 55 19.57 25.98 25.39
CA ASP A 55 20.71 25.11 25.12
C ASP A 55 20.77 24.60 23.65
N GLY A 56 20.38 25.45 22.70
CA GLY A 56 20.34 25.12 21.27
C GLY A 56 19.13 24.30 20.79
N ILE A 57 18.17 23.99 21.67
CA ILE A 57 16.91 23.31 21.33
C ILE A 57 15.76 24.30 21.37
N LYS A 58 15.01 24.34 20.26
CA LYS A 58 13.74 25.07 20.16
C LYS A 58 12.64 24.35 20.94
N ILE A 59 11.82 25.11 21.64
CA ILE A 59 10.67 24.65 22.40
C ILE A 59 9.46 25.40 21.90
N LEU A 60 8.58 24.68 21.20
CA LEU A 60 7.32 25.19 20.69
C LEU A 60 6.21 24.78 21.67
N HIS A 61 5.45 25.76 22.15
CA HIS A 61 4.18 25.52 22.83
C HIS A 61 3.05 26.03 21.94
N VAL A 62 2.12 25.14 21.57
CA VAL A 62 0.87 25.50 20.89
C VAL A 62 -0.35 25.12 21.71
N LYS A 63 -1.39 25.96 21.67
CA LYS A 63 -2.59 25.83 22.51
C LYS A 63 -3.84 26.34 21.83
N GLY A 64 -4.95 25.62 22.00
CA GLY A 64 -6.29 26.06 21.59
C GLY A 64 -6.96 25.12 20.60
N THR A 65 -7.83 25.68 19.76
CA THR A 65 -8.50 24.95 18.66
C THR A 65 -7.46 24.45 17.64
N PRO A 66 -7.78 23.43 16.82
CA PRO A 66 -6.84 22.95 15.81
C PRO A 66 -6.38 24.04 14.84
N MET A 67 -7.31 24.87 14.35
CA MET A 67 -7.00 26.03 13.51
C MET A 67 -6.03 27.01 14.19
N GLU A 68 -6.24 27.35 15.47
CA GLU A 68 -5.34 28.23 16.22
C GLU A 68 -3.95 27.62 16.38
N MET A 69 -3.84 26.34 16.76
CA MET A 69 -2.56 25.65 16.88
C MET A 69 -1.81 25.60 15.54
N GLY A 70 -2.53 25.38 14.44
CA GLY A 70 -1.98 25.43 13.08
C GLY A 70 -1.38 26.78 12.74
N MET A 71 -2.13 27.87 12.99
CA MET A 71 -1.65 29.23 12.77
C MET A 71 -0.44 29.56 13.66
N GLN A 72 -0.45 29.13 14.93
CA GLN A 72 0.66 29.31 15.85
C GLN A 72 1.93 28.61 15.36
N HIS A 73 1.82 27.34 14.95
CA HIS A 73 2.93 26.58 14.38
C HIS A 73 3.49 27.25 13.13
N ALA A 74 2.64 27.72 12.20
CA ALA A 74 3.08 28.43 11.00
C ALA A 74 3.79 29.75 11.30
N LEU A 75 3.26 30.58 12.19
CA LEU A 75 3.86 31.88 12.51
C LEU A 75 5.20 31.74 13.23
N LEU A 76 5.38 30.67 14.01
CA LEU A 76 6.56 30.44 14.83
C LEU A 76 7.67 29.65 14.10
N LEU A 77 7.33 28.73 13.19
CA LEU A 77 8.29 27.84 12.50
C LEU A 77 8.11 27.75 10.97
N GLY A 78 7.19 28.51 10.38
CA GLY A 78 6.83 28.40 8.96
C GLY A 78 7.97 28.71 7.99
N GLU A 79 8.82 29.68 8.30
CA GLU A 79 10.01 30.00 7.47
C GLU A 79 10.97 28.80 7.39
N GLU A 80 11.20 28.15 8.53
CA GLU A 80 12.05 26.97 8.61
C GLU A 80 11.41 25.76 7.90
N ALA A 81 10.10 25.57 8.07
CA ALA A 81 9.36 24.53 7.34
C ALA A 81 9.48 24.70 5.82
N ASN A 82 9.32 25.92 5.30
CA ASN A 82 9.46 26.20 3.87
C ASN A 82 10.87 25.94 3.35
N ARG A 83 11.90 26.28 4.13
CA ARG A 83 13.30 26.00 3.78
C ARG A 83 13.56 24.48 3.69
N LEU A 84 12.96 23.69 4.58
CA LEU A 84 13.17 22.25 4.68
C LEU A 84 12.28 21.41 3.75
N ARG A 85 11.21 22.00 3.21
CA ARG A 85 10.24 21.31 2.35
C ARG A 85 10.86 20.49 1.20
N PRO A 86 11.91 20.94 0.49
CA PRO A 86 12.53 20.15 -0.58
C PRO A 86 13.09 18.78 -0.14
N TYR A 87 13.35 18.57 1.15
CA TYR A 87 13.85 17.30 1.69
C TYR A 87 12.76 16.25 1.93
N ILE A 88 11.49 16.69 2.02
CA ILE A 88 10.35 15.84 2.38
C ILE A 88 9.27 15.80 1.29
N ASP A 89 9.29 16.76 0.36
CA ASP A 89 8.35 16.86 -0.76
C ASP A 89 9.09 16.59 -2.09
N PRO A 90 8.96 15.38 -2.66
CA PRO A 90 9.66 15.03 -3.89
C PRO A 90 9.12 15.76 -5.14
N SER A 91 7.98 16.49 -5.04
CA SER A 91 7.48 17.35 -6.12
C SER A 91 8.34 18.58 -6.36
N MET A 92 9.16 18.95 -5.37
CA MET A 92 10.06 20.09 -5.44
C MET A 92 11.36 19.78 -6.22
N GLN A 93 11.56 18.53 -6.68
CA GLN A 93 12.74 18.12 -7.43
C GLN A 93 12.60 18.43 -8.94
N GLU A 94 13.69 18.85 -9.59
CA GLU A 94 13.70 19.09 -11.03
C GLU A 94 13.85 17.77 -11.82
N TYR A 95 12.84 17.44 -12.64
CA TYR A 95 12.88 16.29 -13.56
C TYR A 95 13.05 16.74 -15.02
N LYS A 96 13.78 15.98 -15.84
CA LYS A 96 14.00 16.30 -17.26
C LYS A 96 13.62 15.12 -18.17
N GLY A 97 13.22 15.42 -19.42
CA GLY A 97 12.90 14.41 -20.43
C GLY A 97 11.72 13.52 -20.04
N TRP A 98 11.87 12.20 -20.18
CA TRP A 98 10.84 11.21 -19.87
C TRP A 98 10.47 11.17 -18.38
N GLU A 99 11.42 11.49 -17.49
CA GLU A 99 11.19 11.56 -16.05
C GLU A 99 10.22 12.67 -15.68
N ALA A 100 10.26 13.82 -16.39
CA ALA A 100 9.32 14.91 -16.16
C ALA A 100 7.88 14.52 -16.49
N LEU A 101 7.67 13.76 -17.56
CA LEU A 101 6.33 13.26 -17.91
C LEU A 101 5.83 12.24 -16.89
N ALA A 102 6.69 11.31 -16.47
CA ALA A 102 6.37 10.33 -15.44
C ALA A 102 6.05 11.02 -14.10
N TRP A 103 6.80 12.06 -13.75
CA TRP A 103 6.59 12.84 -12.54
C TRP A 103 5.26 13.61 -12.55
N ARG A 104 4.93 14.32 -13.65
CA ARG A 104 3.63 15.01 -13.78
C ARG A 104 2.44 14.06 -13.66
N PHE A 105 2.60 12.81 -14.08
CA PHE A 105 1.58 11.80 -13.83
C PHE A 105 1.52 11.39 -12.36
N ARG A 106 2.66 11.26 -11.67
CA ARG A 106 2.69 11.01 -10.23
C ARG A 106 2.00 12.14 -9.47
N GLU A 107 2.26 13.40 -9.81
CA GLU A 107 1.53 14.57 -9.26
C GLU A 107 0.03 14.43 -9.47
N PHE A 108 -0.40 14.20 -10.70
CA PHE A 108 -1.83 13.96 -11.00
C PHE A 108 -2.40 12.80 -10.17
N TYR A 109 -1.68 11.68 -10.04
CA TYR A 109 -2.11 10.54 -9.22
C TYR A 109 -2.17 10.88 -7.74
N MET A 110 -1.20 11.66 -7.24
CA MET A 110 -1.17 12.12 -5.84
C MET A 110 -2.41 12.98 -5.56
N ASP A 111 -2.61 14.04 -6.35
CA ASP A 111 -3.71 14.99 -6.18
C ASP A 111 -5.09 14.33 -6.31
N VAL A 112 -5.24 13.42 -7.29
CA VAL A 112 -6.55 12.88 -7.66
C VAL A 112 -6.90 11.61 -6.90
N LYS A 113 -5.92 10.82 -6.44
CA LYS A 113 -6.16 9.55 -5.74
C LYS A 113 -5.53 9.48 -4.36
N LEU A 114 -4.22 9.69 -4.26
CA LEU A 114 -3.48 9.41 -3.02
C LEU A 114 -3.96 10.30 -1.87
N SER A 115 -3.98 11.60 -2.09
CA SER A 115 -4.29 12.57 -1.04
C SER A 115 -5.76 12.53 -0.61
N PRO A 116 -6.76 12.47 -1.52
CA PRO A 116 -8.14 12.22 -1.13
C PRO A 116 -8.33 10.92 -0.34
N THR A 117 -7.53 9.88 -0.61
CA THR A 117 -7.56 8.60 0.11
C THR A 117 -7.02 8.71 1.54
N PHE A 118 -5.97 9.52 1.76
CA PHE A 118 -5.50 9.82 3.12
C PHE A 118 -6.47 10.74 3.85
N VAL A 119 -6.91 11.82 3.21
CA VAL A 119 -7.79 12.84 3.80
C VAL A 119 -9.10 12.24 4.31
N ARG A 120 -9.73 11.30 3.58
CA ARG A 120 -10.97 10.66 4.07
C ARG A 120 -10.80 9.86 5.36
N ASN A 121 -9.57 9.42 5.65
CA ASN A 121 -9.23 8.68 6.86
C ASN A 121 -8.70 9.59 7.98
N LEU A 122 -8.52 10.89 7.73
CA LEU A 122 -8.06 11.84 8.74
C LEU A 122 -9.25 12.44 9.50
N PRO A 123 -9.17 12.48 10.85
CA PRO A 123 -10.08 13.29 11.65
C PRO A 123 -10.02 14.77 11.24
N GLN A 124 -11.20 15.40 11.15
CA GLN A 124 -11.36 16.79 10.70
C GLN A 124 -10.43 17.79 11.42
N ARG A 125 -10.16 17.58 12.71
CA ARG A 125 -9.26 18.43 13.50
C ARG A 125 -7.84 18.52 12.92
N TYR A 126 -7.29 17.43 12.36
CA TYR A 126 -5.94 17.43 11.81
C TYR A 126 -5.91 18.14 10.45
N ILE A 127 -7.01 18.07 9.70
CA ILE A 127 -7.22 18.87 8.50
C ILE A 127 -7.28 20.36 8.89
N GLU A 128 -8.09 20.73 9.87
CA GLU A 128 -8.22 22.13 10.35
C GLU A 128 -6.90 22.72 10.86
N GLU A 129 -6.05 21.91 11.51
CA GLU A 129 -4.72 22.35 11.95
C GLU A 129 -3.76 22.58 10.78
N MET A 130 -3.73 21.68 9.80
CA MET A 130 -2.97 21.89 8.57
C MET A 130 -3.49 23.10 7.77
N GLU A 131 -4.82 23.27 7.70
CA GLU A 131 -5.46 24.45 7.10
C GLU A 131 -5.03 25.73 7.83
N GLY A 132 -5.00 25.73 9.16
CA GLY A 132 -4.54 26.87 9.96
C GLY A 132 -3.08 27.23 9.69
N PHE A 133 -2.23 26.22 9.50
CA PHE A 133 -0.84 26.45 9.13
C PHE A 133 -0.72 27.12 7.75
N VAL A 134 -1.40 26.57 6.74
CA VAL A 134 -1.39 27.12 5.37
C VAL A 134 -2.05 28.51 5.32
N TYR A 135 -3.12 28.71 6.09
CA TYR A 135 -3.82 29.99 6.19
C TYR A 135 -2.92 31.08 6.75
N ALA A 136 -2.21 30.82 7.85
CA ALA A 136 -1.32 31.82 8.44
C ALA A 136 -0.11 32.13 7.54
N ILE A 137 0.55 31.10 7.00
CA ILE A 137 1.77 31.31 6.19
C ILE A 137 1.49 31.99 4.85
N SER A 138 0.28 31.83 4.31
CA SER A 138 -0.17 32.52 3.09
C SER A 138 -0.72 33.92 3.32
N GLY A 139 -0.76 34.41 4.57
CA GLY A 139 -1.38 35.70 4.90
C GLY A 139 -2.90 35.70 4.72
N GLY A 140 -3.53 34.55 4.89
CA GLY A 140 -4.97 34.35 4.81
C GLY A 140 -5.52 34.09 3.40
N LEU A 141 -4.64 33.77 2.45
CA LEU A 141 -4.98 33.63 1.03
C LEU A 141 -5.29 32.20 0.59
N ASP A 142 -4.81 31.20 1.34
CA ASP A 142 -4.87 29.80 0.96
C ASP A 142 -5.21 28.89 2.15
N THR A 143 -5.76 27.71 1.87
CA THR A 143 -5.95 26.61 2.83
C THR A 143 -5.72 25.23 2.21
N ASP A 144 -5.10 25.16 1.03
CA ASP A 144 -4.74 23.87 0.44
C ASP A 144 -3.69 23.16 1.30
N ILE A 145 -4.08 22.05 1.92
CA ILE A 145 -3.22 21.27 2.83
C ILE A 145 -2.24 20.37 2.09
N GLU A 146 -2.39 20.17 0.78
CA GLU A 146 -1.58 19.21 0.01
C GLU A 146 -0.06 19.37 0.23
N PRO A 147 0.52 20.59 0.20
CA PRO A 147 1.94 20.82 0.49
C PRO A 147 2.45 20.26 1.81
N VAL A 148 1.63 20.26 2.85
CA VAL A 148 2.02 19.85 4.20
C VAL A 148 1.59 18.42 4.52
N LEU A 149 0.50 17.95 3.91
CA LEU A 149 0.03 16.57 4.04
C LEU A 149 1.08 15.58 3.53
N ILE A 150 1.67 15.83 2.34
CA ILE A 150 2.65 14.93 1.73
C ILE A 150 3.86 14.69 2.64
N GLY A 151 4.37 15.73 3.32
CA GLY A 151 5.48 15.59 4.25
C GLY A 151 5.17 14.67 5.44
N ASN A 152 3.92 14.67 5.91
CA ASN A 152 3.46 13.81 7.01
C ASN A 152 3.23 12.36 6.54
N VAL A 153 2.73 12.21 5.31
CA VAL A 153 2.49 10.90 4.68
C VAL A 153 3.77 10.24 4.18
N PHE A 154 4.84 10.99 3.89
CA PHE A 154 6.11 10.44 3.41
C PHE A 154 6.68 9.34 4.33
N GLN A 155 6.35 9.36 5.61
CA GLN A 155 6.73 8.30 6.55
C GLN A 155 6.05 6.95 6.22
N GLU A 156 4.84 6.95 5.67
CA GLU A 156 4.19 5.73 5.14
C GLU A 156 4.97 5.13 3.97
N LEU A 157 5.68 5.98 3.22
CA LEU A 157 6.36 5.63 1.97
C LEU A 157 7.86 5.37 2.17
N SER A 158 8.43 5.76 3.31
CA SER A 158 9.87 5.66 3.61
C SER A 158 10.11 4.77 4.83
N LEU A 159 10.86 3.68 4.62
CA LEU A 159 11.13 2.67 5.64
C LEU A 159 12.24 3.11 6.59
N MET A 160 12.03 3.04 7.90
CA MET A 160 12.99 3.46 8.93
C MET A 160 13.40 2.29 9.86
N MET A 161 14.58 2.37 10.48
CA MET A 161 15.03 1.44 11.52
C MET A 161 14.79 2.08 12.88
N CYS A 162 14.36 1.35 13.90
CA CYS A 162 14.09 1.94 15.21
C CYS A 162 14.31 0.91 16.32
N THR A 163 14.57 1.40 17.53
CA THR A 163 14.58 0.59 18.76
C THR A 163 13.71 1.26 19.82
N SER A 164 12.91 0.49 20.55
CA SER A 164 12.15 0.96 21.71
C SER A 164 12.24 -0.03 22.87
N LEU A 165 12.22 0.48 24.10
CA LEU A 165 12.19 -0.31 25.32
C LEU A 165 11.41 0.41 26.43
N ALA A 166 10.79 -0.37 27.32
CA ALA A 166 10.18 0.13 28.53
C ALA A 166 10.54 -0.77 29.72
N ALA A 167 10.80 -0.15 30.87
CA ALA A 167 11.07 -0.84 32.13
C ALA A 167 10.29 -0.19 33.29
N PHE A 168 9.83 -0.99 34.24
CA PHE A 168 9.05 -0.54 35.40
C PHE A 168 9.08 -1.54 36.56
N GLY A 169 8.55 -1.14 37.72
CA GLY A 169 8.40 -2.02 38.88
C GLY A 169 9.74 -2.52 39.40
N SER A 170 9.88 -3.83 39.64
CA SER A 170 11.13 -4.41 40.15
C SER A 170 12.32 -4.33 39.19
N ALA A 171 12.08 -4.02 37.91
CA ALA A 171 13.15 -3.80 36.96
C ALA A 171 13.82 -2.44 37.16
N THR A 172 13.16 -1.46 37.78
CA THR A 172 13.67 -0.09 37.90
C THR A 172 14.11 0.25 39.31
N VAL A 173 15.04 1.22 39.43
CA VAL A 173 15.65 1.60 40.72
C VAL A 173 14.67 2.18 41.73
N ASP A 174 13.58 2.79 41.27
CA ASP A 174 12.58 3.47 42.09
C ASP A 174 11.15 2.98 41.84
N GLY A 175 10.99 1.89 41.08
CA GLY A 175 9.68 1.38 40.67
C GLY A 175 8.98 2.20 39.58
N GLY A 176 9.55 3.33 39.15
CA GLY A 176 8.99 4.21 38.12
C GLY A 176 8.94 3.55 36.74
N LEU A 177 8.07 4.05 35.87
CA LEU A 177 7.96 3.61 34.46
C LEU A 177 8.82 4.50 33.55
N TYR A 178 9.83 3.89 32.94
CA TYR A 178 10.68 4.50 31.93
C TYR A 178 10.42 3.90 30.55
N HIS A 179 10.26 4.76 29.54
CA HIS A 179 10.02 4.39 28.14
C HIS A 179 11.06 5.10 27.27
N ALA A 180 11.85 4.37 26.50
CA ALA A 180 12.96 4.91 25.71
C ALA A 180 12.90 4.47 24.25
N ARG A 181 13.44 5.30 23.35
CA ARG A 181 13.46 5.05 21.90
C ARG A 181 14.66 5.69 21.21
N ASN A 182 15.27 4.93 20.28
CA ASN A 182 16.08 5.47 19.18
C ASN A 182 15.24 5.49 17.89
N LEU A 183 15.16 6.65 17.25
CA LEU A 183 14.63 6.82 15.90
C LEU A 183 15.81 6.80 14.92
N ASP A 184 15.86 5.78 14.06
CA ASP A 184 16.93 5.63 13.08
C ASP A 184 16.44 5.87 11.64
N ASN A 185 16.95 6.91 10.99
CA ASN A 185 16.66 7.20 9.60
C ASN A 185 17.86 7.87 8.90
N SER A 186 17.88 7.85 7.57
CA SER A 186 18.90 8.48 6.74
C SER A 186 18.35 9.73 6.07
N MET A 187 17.92 10.70 6.87
CA MET A 187 17.43 12.01 6.40
C MET A 187 18.56 13.02 6.23
N ALA A 188 18.29 14.10 5.48
CA ALA A 188 19.22 15.21 5.36
C ALA A 188 19.51 15.82 6.74
N LEU A 189 20.80 16.06 7.05
CA LEU A 189 21.24 16.54 8.36
C LEU A 189 20.54 17.86 8.76
N GLU A 190 20.30 18.75 7.80
CA GLU A 190 19.59 20.02 8.02
C GLU A 190 18.16 19.83 8.56
N LEU A 191 17.47 18.76 8.11
CA LEU A 191 16.15 18.37 8.63
C LEU A 191 16.26 17.72 10.02
N VAL A 192 17.30 16.92 10.25
CA VAL A 192 17.52 16.29 11.56
C VAL A 192 17.77 17.34 12.64
N GLN A 193 18.59 18.34 12.33
CA GLN A 193 18.99 19.42 13.24
C GLN A 193 17.87 20.43 13.54
N SER A 194 16.79 20.43 12.76
CA SER A 194 15.63 21.30 13.01
C SER A 194 14.61 20.70 13.99
N ALA A 195 14.93 19.54 14.59
CA ALA A 195 14.10 18.94 15.62
C ALA A 195 13.85 19.93 16.77
N PHE A 196 12.62 19.95 17.29
CA PHE A 196 12.22 20.80 18.40
C PHE A 196 11.36 20.04 19.40
N VAL A 197 11.36 20.50 20.65
CA VAL A 197 10.45 19.99 21.68
C VAL A 197 9.10 20.67 21.49
N ALA A 198 8.05 19.89 21.27
CA ALA A 198 6.68 20.39 21.15
C ALA A 198 5.90 20.09 22.44
N ILE A 199 5.28 21.11 23.01
CA ILE A 199 4.25 21.00 24.04
C ILE A 199 2.94 21.41 23.39
N VAL A 200 1.97 20.50 23.38
CA VAL A 200 0.72 20.69 22.66
C VAL A 200 -0.41 20.62 23.67
N GLU A 201 -1.19 21.71 23.78
CA GLU A 201 -2.35 21.84 24.65
C GLU A 201 -3.64 21.99 23.81
N PRO A 202 -4.14 20.89 23.21
CA PRO A 202 -5.33 20.93 22.37
C PRO A 202 -6.60 21.20 23.20
N GLU A 203 -7.51 22.03 22.69
CA GLU A 203 -8.78 22.30 23.37
C GLU A 203 -9.61 21.01 23.54
N GLY A 204 -10.07 20.77 24.77
CA GLY A 204 -10.92 19.62 25.11
C GLY A 204 -10.23 18.25 25.03
N ARG A 205 -8.91 18.20 24.91
CA ARG A 205 -8.10 16.97 24.82
C ARG A 205 -6.90 17.01 25.77
N LEU A 206 -6.19 15.90 25.89
CA LEU A 206 -5.04 15.77 26.78
C LEU A 206 -3.81 16.51 26.23
N PRO A 207 -3.16 17.36 27.04
CA PRO A 207 -1.85 17.89 26.67
C PRO A 207 -0.78 16.81 26.62
N TYR A 208 0.22 17.01 25.76
CA TYR A 208 1.35 16.09 25.64
C TYR A 208 2.66 16.80 25.29
N ILE A 209 3.77 16.10 25.50
CA ILE A 209 5.11 16.53 25.10
C ILE A 209 5.73 15.51 24.14
N THR A 210 6.40 16.00 23.09
CA THR A 210 7.08 15.18 22.07
C THR A 210 8.30 15.91 21.51
N LEU A 211 9.21 15.20 20.85
CA LEU A 211 10.11 15.79 19.85
C LEU A 211 9.39 15.80 18.50
N SER A 212 9.48 16.89 17.74
CA SER A 212 8.86 17.03 16.42
C SER A 212 9.77 17.79 15.45
N TYR A 213 9.30 17.96 14.22
CA TYR A 213 9.98 18.63 13.11
C TYR A 213 9.06 19.67 12.47
N PRO A 214 9.61 20.73 11.84
CA PRO A 214 8.79 21.79 11.24
C PRO A 214 7.80 21.23 10.20
N ALA A 215 6.54 21.70 10.25
CA ALA A 215 5.42 21.21 9.44
C ALA A 215 5.08 19.71 9.59
N ASN A 216 5.57 19.05 10.64
CA ASN A 216 5.07 17.75 11.07
C ASN A 216 3.91 17.95 12.07
N PHE A 217 2.73 17.44 11.73
CA PHE A 217 1.51 17.52 12.52
C PHE A 217 1.20 16.21 13.23
N GLY A 218 1.67 15.07 12.71
CA GLY A 218 1.63 13.81 13.45
C GLY A 218 2.79 13.68 14.45
N ILE A 219 2.83 12.58 15.20
CA ILE A 219 3.92 12.28 16.14
C ILE A 219 4.48 10.87 15.90
N MET A 220 5.70 10.63 16.37
CA MET A 220 6.32 9.29 16.33
C MET A 220 6.60 8.72 17.73
N HIS A 221 6.50 9.56 18.75
CA HIS A 221 6.60 9.21 20.15
C HIS A 221 5.98 10.34 20.98
N ALA A 222 5.50 10.10 22.19
CA ALA A 222 5.07 11.16 23.11
C ALA A 222 4.84 10.60 24.52
N VAL A 223 4.73 11.48 25.50
CA VAL A 223 4.03 11.22 26.76
C VAL A 223 2.96 12.29 27.00
N ASN A 224 1.77 11.86 27.38
CA ASN A 224 0.66 12.77 27.68
C ASN A 224 0.47 13.04 29.17
N SER A 225 -0.39 14.01 29.48
CA SER A 225 -0.71 14.45 30.85
C SER A 225 -1.45 13.40 31.68
N ALA A 226 -1.88 12.28 31.09
CA ALA A 226 -2.42 11.13 31.80
C ALA A 226 -1.35 10.06 32.13
N GLY A 227 -0.10 10.26 31.70
CA GLY A 227 1.00 9.30 31.91
C GLY A 227 0.97 8.12 30.94
N ILE A 228 0.32 8.27 29.78
CA ILE A 228 0.45 7.34 28.65
C ILE A 228 1.63 7.77 27.80
N ALA A 229 2.60 6.87 27.63
CA ALA A 229 3.70 7.07 26.69
C ALA A 229 3.60 6.09 25.51
N VAL A 230 3.91 6.59 24.32
CA VAL A 230 3.80 5.84 23.06
C VAL A 230 5.05 6.04 22.21
N SER A 231 5.45 5.00 21.48
CA SER A 231 6.44 5.05 20.41
C SER A 231 6.17 3.97 19.35
N MET A 232 6.91 4.00 18.23
CA MET A 232 6.80 2.97 17.20
C MET A 232 8.14 2.58 16.58
N ASN A 233 8.12 1.41 15.94
CA ASN A 233 9.17 0.89 15.08
C ASN A 233 8.54 0.26 13.83
N TYR A 234 9.06 0.51 12.62
CA TYR A 234 8.52 -0.14 11.41
C TYR A 234 8.70 -1.64 11.43
N SER A 235 7.71 -2.40 10.99
CA SER A 235 7.80 -3.85 10.74
C SER A 235 7.14 -4.16 9.41
N VAL A 236 7.88 -3.98 8.31
CA VAL A 236 7.28 -3.92 6.98
C VAL A 236 6.58 -5.22 6.63
N SER A 237 5.31 -5.09 6.27
CA SER A 237 4.38 -6.17 6.05
C SER A 237 3.98 -6.28 4.57
N ASN A 238 3.69 -7.48 4.10
CA ASN A 238 2.99 -7.72 2.83
C ASN A 238 1.47 -7.48 2.92
N ASP A 239 0.95 -7.26 4.13
CA ASP A 239 -0.41 -6.82 4.45
C ASP A 239 -0.38 -5.31 4.78
N ALA A 240 -0.35 -4.50 3.72
CA ALA A 240 -0.29 -3.03 3.78
C ALA A 240 -1.26 -2.40 2.78
N THR A 241 -1.69 -1.16 3.04
CA THR A 241 -2.55 -0.36 2.15
C THR A 241 -2.30 1.14 2.37
N ILE A 242 -2.60 1.95 1.36
CA ILE A 242 -2.62 3.42 1.48
C ILE A 242 -4.00 3.94 1.93
N ASP A 243 -5.04 3.10 1.90
CA ASP A 243 -6.37 3.47 2.38
C ASP A 243 -6.46 3.32 3.90
N GLY A 244 -5.90 4.28 4.61
CA GLY A 244 -5.96 4.30 6.06
C GLY A 244 -5.48 5.62 6.62
N MET A 245 -5.66 5.79 7.92
CA MET A 245 -5.12 6.91 8.66
C MET A 245 -3.61 6.73 8.77
N PRO A 246 -2.80 7.72 8.32
CA PRO A 246 -1.36 7.63 8.49
C PRO A 246 -0.99 7.46 9.97
N PHE A 247 -0.05 6.57 10.26
CA PHE A 247 0.23 6.14 11.63
C PHE A 247 0.66 7.30 12.52
N VAL A 248 1.33 8.33 11.97
CA VAL A 248 1.78 9.50 12.75
C VAL A 248 0.59 10.22 13.40
N PHE A 249 -0.56 10.26 12.73
CA PHE A 249 -1.79 10.82 13.28
C PHE A 249 -2.48 9.85 14.23
N MET A 250 -2.40 8.53 13.99
CA MET A 250 -2.94 7.51 14.91
C MET A 250 -2.21 7.57 16.26
N LEU A 251 -0.89 7.70 16.26
CA LEU A 251 -0.10 7.88 17.49
C LEU A 251 -0.46 9.20 18.18
N ARG A 252 -0.72 10.26 17.41
CA ARG A 252 -1.19 11.54 17.95
C ARG A 252 -2.57 11.41 18.59
N GLU A 253 -3.48 10.64 18.00
CA GLU A 253 -4.79 10.38 18.63
C GLU A 253 -4.64 9.68 19.98
N ILE A 254 -3.71 8.72 20.10
CA ILE A 254 -3.36 8.11 21.39
C ILE A 254 -2.89 9.18 22.39
N ALA A 255 -1.94 10.04 22.00
CA ALA A 255 -1.42 11.07 22.89
C ALA A 255 -2.49 12.07 23.34
N GLU A 256 -3.40 12.48 22.45
CA GLU A 256 -4.41 13.50 22.73
C GLU A 256 -5.66 12.97 23.44
N THR A 257 -5.91 11.65 23.45
CA THR A 257 -7.18 11.10 23.96
C THR A 257 -7.03 9.97 24.97
N ALA A 258 -6.00 9.12 24.87
CA ALA A 258 -5.90 7.94 25.71
C ALA A 258 -5.53 8.32 27.14
N GLN A 259 -6.44 8.07 28.07
CA GLN A 259 -6.21 8.11 29.50
C GLN A 259 -5.73 6.77 30.03
N THR A 260 -5.97 5.66 29.34
CA THR A 260 -5.56 4.32 29.82
C THR A 260 -4.90 3.50 28.72
N LEU A 261 -4.17 2.46 29.11
CA LEU A 261 -3.64 1.48 28.17
C LEU A 261 -4.73 0.86 27.28
N ASP A 262 -5.89 0.54 27.84
CA ASP A 262 -7.00 -0.06 27.11
C ASP A 262 -7.59 0.88 26.05
N GLU A 263 -7.74 2.17 26.37
CA GLU A 263 -8.16 3.20 25.40
C GLU A 263 -7.15 3.33 24.26
N ALA A 264 -5.84 3.33 24.55
CA ALA A 264 -4.81 3.34 23.53
C ALA A 264 -4.87 2.10 22.62
N LEU A 265 -5.09 0.92 23.20
CA LEU A 265 -5.28 -0.33 22.45
C LEU A 265 -6.55 -0.29 21.59
N GLN A 266 -7.62 0.34 22.07
CA GLN A 266 -8.87 0.49 21.33
C GLN A 266 -8.66 1.39 20.10
N ILE A 267 -7.98 2.53 20.25
CA ILE A 267 -7.63 3.42 19.13
C ILE A 267 -6.87 2.66 18.05
N ILE A 268 -5.86 1.85 18.42
CA ILE A 268 -5.08 1.06 17.44
C ILE A 268 -5.95 0.03 16.72
N LYS A 269 -6.87 -0.64 17.43
CA LYS A 269 -7.73 -1.70 16.85
C LYS A 269 -8.78 -1.15 15.89
N GLU A 270 -9.36 0.00 16.21
CA GLU A 270 -10.46 0.62 15.47
C GLU A 270 -9.98 1.53 14.32
N THR A 271 -8.72 1.96 14.35
CA THR A 271 -8.14 2.76 13.27
C THR A 271 -7.94 1.91 12.00
N PRO A 272 -8.41 2.38 10.82
CA PRO A 272 -7.99 1.84 9.53
C PRO A 272 -6.50 2.11 9.31
N ARG A 273 -5.65 1.13 9.61
CA ARG A 273 -4.18 1.22 9.53
C ARG A 273 -3.65 1.05 8.11
N THR A 274 -2.42 1.50 7.87
CA THR A 274 -1.79 1.52 6.55
C THR A 274 -0.65 0.52 6.43
N VAL A 275 0.33 0.58 7.33
CA VAL A 275 1.59 -0.17 7.25
C VAL A 275 1.82 -1.05 8.47
N GLY A 276 2.83 -1.92 8.36
CA GLY A 276 3.25 -2.78 9.46
C GLY A 276 4.16 -2.07 10.47
N LEU A 277 3.82 -2.15 11.76
CA LEU A 277 4.53 -1.48 12.86
C LEU A 277 4.58 -2.37 14.12
N ASN A 278 5.56 -2.10 14.97
CA ASN A 278 5.56 -2.44 16.40
C ASN A 278 5.34 -1.16 17.19
N ILE A 279 4.15 -0.99 17.76
CA ILE A 279 3.76 0.20 18.55
C ILE A 279 3.93 -0.13 20.02
N MET A 280 4.83 0.56 20.72
CA MET A 280 4.98 0.39 22.17
C MET A 280 4.09 1.40 22.88
N VAL A 281 3.26 0.93 23.81
CA VAL A 281 2.42 1.77 24.66
C VAL A 281 2.66 1.39 26.10
N SER A 282 2.78 2.37 26.98
CA SER A 282 2.98 2.17 28.41
C SER A 282 2.11 3.12 29.22
N ASP A 283 1.60 2.64 30.36
CA ASP A 283 0.71 3.38 31.25
C ASP A 283 1.33 3.44 32.65
N ALA A 284 1.65 4.65 33.11
CA ALA A 284 2.28 4.84 34.41
C ALA A 284 1.34 4.56 35.60
N LYS A 285 0.01 4.59 35.41
CA LYS A 285 -0.96 4.35 36.49
C LYS A 285 -1.06 2.88 36.85
N ILE A 286 -1.03 2.03 35.83
CA ILE A 286 -0.93 0.58 35.95
C ILE A 286 0.43 0.19 35.39
N PRO A 287 1.54 0.34 36.14
CA PRO A 287 2.90 0.26 35.60
C PRO A 287 3.07 -1.02 34.78
N GLN A 288 2.88 -0.87 33.47
CA GLN A 288 2.66 -1.92 32.49
C GLN A 288 2.99 -1.30 31.13
N ALA A 289 3.59 -2.10 30.26
CA ALA A 289 3.81 -1.74 28.88
C ALA A 289 3.44 -2.91 27.97
N VAL A 290 3.09 -2.60 26.73
CA VAL A 290 2.78 -3.58 25.69
C VAL A 290 3.43 -3.14 24.38
N VAL A 291 3.74 -4.12 23.54
CA VAL A 291 4.05 -3.91 22.14
C VAL A 291 2.88 -4.45 21.33
N VAL A 292 2.24 -3.59 20.55
CA VAL A 292 1.20 -3.95 19.60
C VAL A 292 1.85 -4.09 18.23
N GLU A 293 1.97 -5.34 17.79
CA GLU A 293 2.45 -5.68 16.46
C GLU A 293 1.27 -5.55 15.50
N VAL A 294 1.32 -4.66 14.53
CA VAL A 294 0.19 -4.38 13.62
C VAL A 294 0.60 -4.52 12.17
N SER A 295 -0.33 -4.96 11.33
CA SER A 295 -0.34 -4.76 9.88
C SER A 295 -1.58 -3.90 9.50
N ALA A 296 -1.89 -3.74 8.22
CA ALA A 296 -3.10 -3.03 7.80
C ALA A 296 -4.40 -3.67 8.35
N ASN A 297 -4.45 -5.01 8.45
CA ASN A 297 -5.67 -5.74 8.78
C ASN A 297 -5.55 -6.63 10.03
N ARG A 298 -4.36 -6.78 10.60
CA ARG A 298 -4.10 -7.71 11.72
C ARG A 298 -3.35 -7.03 12.84
N TYR A 299 -3.40 -7.64 14.02
CA TYR A 299 -2.58 -7.22 15.13
C TYR A 299 -2.28 -8.39 16.08
N ALA A 300 -1.28 -8.23 16.92
CA ALA A 300 -1.05 -9.01 18.12
C ALA A 300 -0.59 -8.10 19.26
N ILE A 301 -0.89 -8.49 20.49
CA ILE A 301 -0.50 -7.71 21.68
C ILE A 301 0.47 -8.56 22.49
N ARG A 302 1.66 -8.02 22.71
CA ARG A 302 2.68 -8.63 23.56
C ARG A 302 2.84 -7.79 24.83
N PRO A 303 2.35 -8.27 25.98
CA PRO A 303 2.56 -7.58 27.25
C PRO A 303 4.01 -7.72 27.73
N ALA A 304 4.45 -6.77 28.55
CA ALA A 304 5.72 -6.84 29.25
C ALA A 304 5.77 -8.03 30.22
N THR A 305 6.97 -8.56 30.42
CA THR A 305 7.24 -9.65 31.36
C THR A 305 8.30 -9.20 32.36
N ASP A 306 8.07 -9.48 33.64
CA ASP A 306 8.99 -9.11 34.73
C ASP A 306 9.36 -7.62 34.79
N GLY A 307 8.48 -6.74 34.33
CA GLY A 307 8.71 -5.30 34.33
C GLY A 307 9.55 -4.77 33.18
N PHE A 308 9.80 -5.56 32.12
CA PHE A 308 10.56 -5.13 30.95
C PHE A 308 9.89 -5.55 29.63
N ILE A 309 10.01 -4.71 28.61
CA ILE A 309 9.66 -5.05 27.23
C ILE A 309 10.50 -4.23 26.24
N SER A 310 10.88 -4.84 25.12
CA SER A 310 11.54 -4.15 24.01
C SER A 310 10.88 -4.48 22.68
N ALA A 311 11.10 -3.63 21.67
CA ALA A 311 10.74 -3.87 20.29
C ALA A 311 11.77 -3.22 19.36
N THR A 312 12.07 -3.93 18.28
CA THR A 312 12.79 -3.39 17.14
C THR A 312 11.86 -3.40 15.92
N ASN A 313 12.35 -3.71 14.74
CA ASN A 313 11.63 -3.71 13.48
C ASN A 313 11.10 -5.09 13.05
N ARG A 314 10.86 -6.01 13.99
CA ARG A 314 10.42 -7.38 13.71
C ARG A 314 9.22 -7.80 14.55
N TYR A 315 8.28 -8.51 13.94
CA TYR A 315 7.21 -9.18 14.65
C TYR A 315 7.77 -10.34 15.48
N ALA A 316 7.53 -10.32 16.79
CA ALA A 316 7.92 -11.39 17.69
C ALA A 316 6.82 -12.45 17.83
N VAL A 317 5.53 -12.07 17.66
CA VAL A 317 4.40 -12.99 17.83
C VAL A 317 4.24 -13.87 16.59
N ASP A 318 4.12 -15.19 16.79
CA ASP A 318 4.09 -16.18 15.71
C ASP A 318 2.94 -15.98 14.71
N SER A 319 1.79 -15.46 15.16
CA SER A 319 0.67 -15.14 14.28
C SER A 319 0.94 -13.97 13.34
N MET A 320 1.94 -13.12 13.63
CA MET A 320 2.29 -11.95 12.82
C MET A 320 3.47 -12.21 11.86
N LYS A 321 4.41 -13.08 12.23
CA LYS A 321 5.62 -13.41 11.43
C LYS A 321 5.34 -13.72 9.94
N PRO A 322 4.29 -14.49 9.56
CA PRO A 322 4.01 -14.79 8.15
C PRO A 322 3.71 -13.57 7.26
N TYR A 323 3.32 -12.45 7.86
CA TYR A 323 2.98 -11.22 7.15
C TYR A 323 4.17 -10.28 6.99
N GLN A 324 5.28 -10.51 7.70
CA GLN A 324 6.45 -9.66 7.58
C GLN A 324 7.26 -9.97 6.32
N LEU A 325 7.70 -8.94 5.60
CA LEU A 325 8.66 -9.11 4.51
C LEU A 325 10.03 -9.52 5.06
N ALA A 326 10.81 -10.28 4.29
CA ALA A 326 12.16 -10.69 4.68
C ALA A 326 13.15 -9.50 4.73
N GLY A 327 14.25 -9.64 5.49
CA GLY A 327 15.37 -8.69 5.49
C GLY A 327 15.66 -7.96 6.80
N TRP A 328 15.23 -8.50 7.95
CA TRP A 328 15.31 -7.86 9.28
C TRP A 328 16.45 -8.34 10.17
N HIS A 329 17.57 -8.81 9.60
CA HIS A 329 18.65 -9.41 10.38
C HIS A 329 19.30 -8.44 11.39
N SER A 330 19.52 -7.17 11.03
CA SER A 330 20.01 -6.16 12.00
C SER A 330 19.02 -5.93 13.14
N SER A 331 17.72 -6.02 12.87
CA SER A 331 16.67 -5.95 13.89
C SER A 331 16.80 -7.08 14.90
N ALA A 332 17.05 -8.29 14.42
CA ALA A 332 17.11 -9.46 15.28
C ALA A 332 18.39 -9.48 16.14
N LEU A 333 19.53 -8.99 15.63
CA LEU A 333 20.72 -8.77 16.45
C LEU A 333 20.47 -7.76 17.58
N ARG A 334 19.72 -6.68 17.30
CA ARG A 334 19.31 -5.72 18.33
C ARG A 334 18.31 -6.31 19.32
N ASP A 335 17.39 -7.16 18.89
CA ASP A 335 16.49 -7.89 19.80
C ASP A 335 17.30 -8.74 20.78
N GLU A 336 18.29 -9.50 20.29
CA GLU A 336 19.19 -10.33 21.11
C GLU A 336 20.00 -9.47 22.08
N ARG A 337 20.57 -8.36 21.60
CA ARG A 337 21.34 -7.45 22.44
C ARG A 337 20.47 -6.79 23.52
N LEU A 338 19.24 -6.38 23.20
CA LEU A 338 18.29 -5.85 24.18
C LEU A 338 17.93 -6.89 25.24
N ALA A 339 17.73 -8.15 24.84
CA ALA A 339 17.44 -9.22 25.79
C ALA A 339 18.61 -9.48 26.75
N GLN A 340 19.86 -9.42 26.25
CA GLN A 340 21.06 -9.49 27.08
C GLN A 340 21.14 -8.31 28.06
N LEU A 341 21.02 -7.07 27.57
CA LEU A 341 21.07 -5.87 28.39
C LEU A 341 19.96 -5.85 29.45
N ALA A 342 18.78 -6.38 29.13
CA ALA A 342 17.67 -6.50 30.08
C ALA A 342 18.00 -7.42 31.25
N GLN A 343 18.76 -8.50 31.01
CA GLN A 343 19.22 -9.40 32.08
C GLN A 343 20.35 -8.77 32.88
N GLU A 344 21.31 -8.13 32.21
CA GLU A 344 22.49 -7.53 32.85
C GLU A 344 22.12 -6.35 33.76
N ARG A 345 21.08 -5.58 33.41
CA ARG A 345 20.69 -4.34 34.09
C ARG A 345 19.38 -4.44 34.85
N TYR A 346 18.89 -5.66 35.10
CA TYR A 346 17.64 -5.87 35.82
C TYR A 346 17.69 -5.27 37.24
N GLY A 347 16.73 -4.43 37.60
CA GLY A 347 16.69 -3.71 38.88
C GLY A 347 17.49 -2.41 38.90
N GLU A 348 18.27 -2.12 37.84
CA GLU A 348 19.10 -0.93 37.73
C GLU A 348 18.52 0.12 36.77
N PHE A 349 17.42 -0.18 36.09
CA PHE A 349 16.84 0.72 35.10
C PHE A 349 16.46 2.06 35.72
N SER A 350 17.03 3.12 35.15
CA SER A 350 16.82 4.54 35.45
C SER A 350 16.98 5.33 34.15
N PRO A 351 16.66 6.64 34.09
CA PRO A 351 16.88 7.43 32.87
C PRO A 351 18.33 7.35 32.36
N ALA A 352 19.32 7.35 33.26
CA ALA A 352 20.73 7.21 32.89
C ALA A 352 21.04 5.84 32.27
N VAL A 353 20.52 4.76 32.85
CA VAL A 353 20.70 3.40 32.30
C VAL A 353 19.97 3.22 30.98
N MET A 354 18.79 3.84 30.81
CA MET A 354 18.11 3.87 29.52
C MET A 354 18.96 4.57 28.46
N ALA A 355 19.59 5.70 28.79
CA ALA A 355 20.51 6.40 27.89
C ALA A 355 21.73 5.53 27.53
N GLU A 356 22.33 4.82 28.50
CA GLU A 356 23.43 3.89 28.24
C GLU A 356 23.04 2.77 27.26
N ILE A 357 21.82 2.22 27.39
CA ILE A 357 21.31 1.20 26.47
C ILE A 357 21.10 1.78 25.07
N LEU A 358 20.54 2.99 24.96
CA LEU A 358 20.39 3.67 23.66
C LEU A 358 21.73 4.00 23.01
N ARG A 359 22.80 4.15 23.79
CA ARG A 359 24.19 4.41 23.36
C ARG A 359 25.00 3.13 23.09
N ASP A 360 24.44 1.94 23.29
CA ASP A 360 25.19 0.68 23.32
C ASP A 360 25.94 0.41 22.02
N LYS A 361 27.26 0.18 22.17
CA LYS A 361 28.23 -0.19 21.14
C LYS A 361 28.94 -1.51 21.50
N PHE A 362 28.27 -2.37 22.29
CA PHE A 362 28.86 -3.50 23.00
C PHE A 362 29.86 -3.11 24.10
N ALA A 363 30.21 -4.08 24.95
CA ALA A 363 31.17 -3.88 26.03
C ALA A 363 32.63 -3.99 25.54
N PRO A 364 33.57 -3.22 26.11
CA PRO A 364 35.00 -3.36 25.82
C PRO A 364 35.52 -4.79 25.96
N GLY A 365 36.42 -5.21 25.04
CA GLY A 365 36.97 -6.57 25.01
C GLY A 365 36.07 -7.63 24.36
N THR A 366 34.85 -7.27 23.92
CA THR A 366 34.02 -8.15 23.09
C THR A 366 34.40 -8.05 21.62
N LEU A 367 34.31 -9.16 20.88
CA LEU A 367 34.69 -9.19 19.46
C LEU A 367 33.93 -8.15 18.60
N PRO A 368 32.61 -7.91 18.77
CA PRO A 368 31.91 -6.83 18.06
C PRO A 368 32.44 -5.42 18.39
N TYR A 369 32.79 -5.17 19.67
CA TYR A 369 33.37 -3.89 20.09
C TYR A 369 34.73 -3.66 19.43
N GLU A 370 35.65 -4.62 19.53
CA GLU A 370 37.00 -4.51 18.94
C GLU A 370 36.98 -4.35 17.41
N LYS A 371 35.87 -4.72 16.76
CA LYS A 371 35.67 -4.61 15.32
C LYS A 371 34.80 -3.43 14.88
N LEU A 372 34.39 -2.57 15.82
CA LEU A 372 33.52 -1.42 15.58
C LEU A 372 32.20 -1.77 14.88
N LEU A 373 31.56 -2.87 15.31
CA LEU A 373 30.22 -3.22 14.84
C LEU A 373 29.14 -2.40 15.57
N PHE A 374 27.96 -2.27 14.95
CA PHE A 374 26.82 -1.60 15.55
C PHE A 374 26.10 -2.45 16.59
N GLY A 375 25.84 -1.84 17.75
CA GLY A 375 24.98 -2.39 18.80
C GLY A 375 23.54 -1.89 18.66
N ILE A 376 23.01 -1.26 19.71
CA ILE A 376 21.70 -0.61 19.68
C ILE A 376 21.76 0.72 18.94
N GLU A 377 22.84 1.48 19.12
CA GLU A 377 23.09 2.71 18.36
C GLU A 377 23.55 2.37 16.94
N THR A 378 23.00 3.07 15.96
CA THR A 378 23.34 2.88 14.54
C THR A 378 23.67 4.22 13.89
N VAL A 379 24.16 4.20 12.65
CA VAL A 379 24.40 5.45 11.94
C VAL A 379 23.15 6.27 11.65
N GLY A 380 22.00 5.62 11.65
CA GLY A 380 20.73 6.27 11.39
C GLY A 380 20.18 7.03 12.60
N THR A 381 20.73 6.86 13.80
CA THR A 381 20.12 7.37 15.05
C THR A 381 20.08 8.90 15.08
N MET A 382 18.97 9.46 14.60
CA MET A 382 18.76 10.89 14.38
C MET A 382 18.12 11.58 15.58
N ALA A 383 17.37 10.83 16.39
CA ALA A 383 16.78 11.29 17.64
C ALA A 383 16.72 10.15 18.66
N SER A 384 16.97 10.49 19.92
CA SER A 384 16.87 9.58 21.06
C SER A 384 16.01 10.23 22.13
N VAL A 385 14.97 9.53 22.58
CA VAL A 385 14.04 10.06 23.58
C VAL A 385 13.86 9.07 24.73
N ILE A 386 13.76 9.60 25.94
CA ILE A 386 13.42 8.85 27.15
C ILE A 386 12.29 9.58 27.85
N PHE A 387 11.26 8.86 28.27
CA PHE A 387 10.16 9.36 29.06
C PHE A 387 10.18 8.70 30.43
N ASP A 388 10.14 9.52 31.48
CA ASP A 388 9.58 9.10 32.77
C ASP A 388 8.08 9.38 32.68
N ALA A 389 7.29 8.34 32.41
CA ALA A 389 5.86 8.50 32.21
C ALA A 389 5.12 8.87 33.51
N THR A 390 5.74 8.58 34.66
CA THR A 390 5.17 8.86 35.99
C THR A 390 5.28 10.35 36.32
N ARG A 391 6.46 10.93 36.05
CA ARG A 391 6.72 12.37 36.29
C ARG A 391 6.46 13.24 35.06
N GLN A 392 6.17 12.63 33.91
CA GLN A 392 5.95 13.29 32.61
C GLN A 392 7.14 14.18 32.20
N ILE A 393 8.33 13.61 32.35
CA ILE A 393 9.60 14.23 31.97
C ILE A 393 10.12 13.52 30.73
N MET A 394 10.58 14.30 29.76
CA MET A 394 11.18 13.84 28.52
C MET A 394 12.65 14.26 28.49
N TRP A 395 13.56 13.32 28.22
CA TRP A 395 14.93 13.58 27.84
C TRP A 395 15.08 13.41 26.34
N VAL A 396 15.80 14.32 25.69
CA VAL A 396 16.04 14.28 24.25
C VAL A 396 17.52 14.42 23.94
N GLY A 397 17.99 13.57 23.03
CA GLY A 397 19.21 13.76 22.26
C GLY A 397 18.83 13.98 20.80
N VAL A 398 19.49 14.93 20.14
CA VAL A 398 19.29 15.24 18.71
C VAL A 398 20.64 15.15 18.02
N GLN A 399 20.68 14.46 16.87
CA GLN A 399 21.91 14.32 16.09
C GLN A 399 22.39 15.68 15.56
N ASP A 400 23.70 15.84 15.48
CA ASP A 400 24.33 16.94 14.74
C ASP A 400 25.39 16.44 13.75
N ALA A 401 26.17 17.37 13.21
CA ALA A 401 27.24 17.05 12.28
C ALA A 401 28.31 16.12 12.89
N ALA A 402 28.55 16.18 14.20
CA ALA A 402 29.63 15.46 14.87
C ALA A 402 29.21 14.07 15.39
N ALA A 403 27.98 13.92 15.89
CA ALA A 403 27.56 12.67 16.54
C ALA A 403 26.07 12.34 16.37
N PRO A 404 25.69 11.03 16.42
CA PRO A 404 24.30 10.61 16.54
C PRO A 404 23.61 11.16 17.78
N ALA A 405 22.28 11.04 17.81
CA ALA A 405 21.47 11.61 18.87
C ALA A 405 21.73 11.03 20.27
N SER A 406 21.88 9.71 20.39
CA SER A 406 22.13 9.04 21.66
C SER A 406 23.51 9.35 22.22
N ASP A 407 24.50 9.61 21.36
CA ASP A 407 25.90 9.84 21.71
C ASP A 407 26.21 11.31 22.07
N ARG A 408 25.28 11.95 22.79
CA ARG A 408 25.33 13.33 23.27
C ARG A 408 24.71 13.43 24.67
N ASP A 409 24.88 14.58 25.31
CA ASP A 409 24.10 14.93 26.50
C ASP A 409 22.60 14.87 26.16
N MET A 410 21.82 14.20 27.01
CA MET A 410 20.36 14.16 26.87
C MET A 410 19.74 15.23 27.75
N LEU A 411 19.05 16.18 27.12
CA LEU A 411 18.50 17.36 27.78
C LEU A 411 17.07 17.08 28.27
N ALA A 412 16.78 17.42 29.53
CA ALA A 412 15.51 17.14 30.18
C ALA A 412 14.48 18.28 30.06
N PHE A 413 13.21 17.91 29.87
CA PHE A 413 12.05 18.79 29.74
C PHE A 413 10.83 18.24 30.49
N SER A 414 10.11 19.10 31.24
CA SER A 414 8.96 18.72 32.06
C SER A 414 7.65 19.26 31.48
N LEU A 415 6.73 18.34 31.15
CA LEU A 415 5.37 18.71 30.73
C LEU A 415 4.62 19.45 31.86
N PRO A 416 4.56 18.95 33.11
CA PRO A 416 3.88 19.67 34.20
C PRO A 416 4.37 21.11 34.41
N GLN A 417 5.67 21.37 34.26
CA GLN A 417 6.18 22.75 34.37
C GLN A 417 5.72 23.64 33.22
N ALA A 418 5.71 23.12 31.98
CA ALA A 418 5.15 23.86 30.84
C ALA A 418 3.67 24.20 31.05
N LEU A 419 2.86 23.23 31.48
CA LEU A 419 1.42 23.41 31.73
C LEU A 419 1.15 24.41 32.88
N ALA A 420 2.07 24.52 33.82
CA ALA A 420 2.04 25.53 34.88
C ALA A 420 2.53 26.93 34.43
N GLY A 421 2.94 27.09 33.16
CA GLY A 421 3.49 28.31 32.61
C GLY A 421 4.98 28.58 32.93
N ALA A 422 5.63 27.67 33.66
CA ALA A 422 7.04 27.73 34.00
C ALA A 422 7.93 27.30 32.83
N ASP A 423 9.25 27.41 33.00
CA ASP A 423 10.20 26.91 32.01
C ASP A 423 10.22 25.36 32.04
N PRO A 424 9.87 24.66 30.95
CA PRO A 424 9.94 23.20 30.89
C PRO A 424 11.36 22.67 31.04
N ARG A 425 12.40 23.41 30.67
CA ARG A 425 13.78 22.92 30.67
C ARG A 425 14.27 22.60 32.10
N GLN A 426 14.79 21.38 32.32
CA GLN A 426 15.27 20.90 33.62
C GLN A 426 16.77 20.54 33.63
N PRO A 427 17.70 21.50 33.64
CA PRO A 427 19.14 21.20 33.53
C PRO A 427 19.69 20.30 34.64
N ALA A 428 19.09 20.35 35.83
CA ALA A 428 19.46 19.51 36.97
C ALA A 428 19.21 18.00 36.75
N LEU A 429 18.41 17.65 35.73
CA LEU A 429 18.07 16.27 35.40
C LEU A 429 18.79 15.76 34.14
N ASP A 430 19.63 16.58 33.50
CA ASP A 430 20.31 16.18 32.26
C ASP A 430 21.19 14.96 32.46
N ILE A 431 21.29 14.14 31.41
CA ILE A 431 22.11 12.93 31.41
C ILE A 431 23.37 13.21 30.57
N PRO A 432 24.52 13.49 31.20
CA PRO A 432 25.73 13.78 30.45
C PRO A 432 26.20 12.56 29.66
N LEU A 433 26.92 12.83 28.58
CA LEU A 433 27.69 11.83 27.87
C LEU A 433 28.89 11.39 28.73
N GLN A 434 29.04 10.09 28.92
CA GLN A 434 30.19 9.53 29.62
C GLN A 434 31.37 9.40 28.67
N ASN A 435 32.58 9.75 29.13
CA ASN A 435 33.85 9.60 28.42
C ASN A 435 33.84 10.14 26.97
N PRO A 436 33.57 11.45 26.76
CA PRO A 436 33.48 12.04 25.42
C PRO A 436 34.78 11.92 24.61
N ASP A 437 35.93 11.87 25.29
CA ASP A 437 37.26 11.80 24.68
C ASP A 437 37.77 10.37 24.47
N ASP A 438 36.93 9.34 24.67
CA ASP A 438 37.30 7.95 24.44
C ASP A 438 37.70 7.70 22.98
N GLU A 439 38.89 7.14 22.75
CA GLU A 439 39.46 7.00 21.40
C GLU A 439 38.64 6.02 20.53
N HIS A 440 38.12 4.95 21.12
CA HIS A 440 37.31 3.96 20.40
C HIS A 440 35.98 4.58 19.95
N ARG A 441 35.33 5.34 20.83
CA ARG A 441 34.16 6.17 20.49
C ARG A 441 34.47 7.13 19.34
N LEU A 442 35.58 7.85 19.39
CA LEU A 442 35.94 8.80 18.33
C LEU A 442 36.14 8.11 16.98
N ASP A 443 36.70 6.90 16.96
CA ASP A 443 36.82 6.11 15.73
C ASP A 443 35.48 5.56 15.22
N TRP A 444 34.59 5.18 16.14
CA TRP A 444 33.21 4.84 15.81
C TRP A 444 32.49 6.02 15.13
N LEU A 445 32.67 7.25 15.63
CA LEU A 445 32.11 8.46 15.03
C LEU A 445 32.68 8.78 13.64
N LYS A 446 33.97 8.50 13.41
CA LYS A 446 34.55 8.64 12.06
C LYS A 446 33.96 7.61 11.10
N LEU A 447 33.75 6.37 11.54
CA LEU A 447 33.08 5.34 10.73
C LEU A 447 31.64 5.75 10.38
N HIS A 448 30.92 6.35 11.32
CA HIS A 448 29.61 6.96 11.08
C HIS A 448 29.65 8.03 9.99
N GLN A 449 30.66 8.92 10.04
CA GLN A 449 30.86 9.94 9.02
C GLN A 449 31.13 9.34 7.63
N VAL A 450 31.91 8.27 7.53
CA VAL A 450 32.14 7.53 6.29
C VAL A 450 30.81 7.06 5.67
N GLU A 451 29.91 6.48 6.46
CA GLU A 451 28.63 6.01 5.94
C GLU A 451 27.73 7.14 5.45
N ARG A 452 27.73 8.28 6.16
CA ARG A 452 27.00 9.47 5.70
C ARG A 452 27.55 9.96 4.37
N LEU A 453 28.86 9.96 4.17
CA LEU A 453 29.49 10.29 2.89
C LEU A 453 29.06 9.31 1.79
N MET A 454 29.00 8.00 2.11
CA MET A 454 28.49 7.00 1.16
C MET A 454 27.02 7.22 0.79
N LEU A 455 26.16 7.58 1.76
CA LEU A 455 24.74 7.91 1.52
C LEU A 455 24.60 9.19 0.67
N ALA A 456 25.44 10.19 0.92
CA ALA A 456 25.55 11.42 0.13
C ALA A 456 26.22 11.20 -1.24
N ARG A 457 26.65 9.97 -1.54
CA ARG A 457 27.36 9.57 -2.77
C ARG A 457 28.74 10.21 -2.95
N ASP A 458 29.34 10.72 -1.87
CA ASP A 458 30.72 11.20 -1.85
C ASP A 458 31.68 10.06 -1.53
N TYR A 459 31.81 9.14 -2.48
CA TYR A 459 32.60 7.92 -2.30
C TYR A 459 34.11 8.18 -2.24
N GLN A 460 34.58 9.31 -2.77
CA GLN A 460 36.01 9.67 -2.74
C GLN A 460 36.43 10.09 -1.33
N GLU A 461 35.65 10.95 -0.68
CA GLU A 461 35.91 11.34 0.69
C GLU A 461 35.66 10.18 1.66
N ALA A 462 34.60 9.38 1.42
CA ALA A 462 34.33 8.17 2.21
C ALA A 462 35.54 7.22 2.18
N GLN A 463 36.14 7.01 1.01
CA GLN A 463 37.34 6.19 0.85
C GLN A 463 38.52 6.76 1.64
N ALA A 464 38.77 8.07 1.53
CA ALA A 464 39.89 8.75 2.19
C ALA A 464 39.82 8.63 3.72
N GLN A 465 38.61 8.74 4.29
CA GLN A 465 38.40 8.62 5.73
C GLN A 465 38.37 7.17 6.22
N LEU A 466 37.87 6.24 5.41
CA LEU A 466 37.80 4.83 5.78
C LEU A 466 39.19 4.14 5.77
N HIS A 467 40.11 4.59 4.93
CA HIS A 467 41.45 3.99 4.81
C HIS A 467 42.25 3.96 6.13
N PRO A 468 42.47 5.10 6.84
CA PRO A 468 43.20 5.08 8.11
C PRO A 468 42.48 4.31 9.22
N LEU A 469 41.14 4.30 9.21
CA LEU A 469 40.36 3.46 10.14
C LEU A 469 40.62 1.98 9.90
N LEU A 470 40.60 1.56 8.63
CA LEU A 470 40.84 0.16 8.27
C LEU A 470 42.29 -0.27 8.56
N GLU A 471 43.27 0.63 8.52
CA GLU A 471 44.63 0.35 8.97
C GLU A 471 44.69 0.07 10.49
N LYS A 472 43.91 0.82 11.28
CA LYS A 472 43.80 0.63 12.73
C LYS A 472 43.00 -0.63 13.09
N TYR A 473 41.98 -0.97 12.29
CA TYR A 473 41.09 -2.11 12.49
C TYR A 473 41.09 -3.07 11.28
N PRO A 474 42.24 -3.71 10.95
CA PRO A 474 42.42 -4.45 9.70
C PRO A 474 41.57 -5.71 9.56
N THR A 475 41.02 -6.18 10.68
CA THR A 475 40.17 -7.37 10.80
C THR A 475 38.68 -7.04 10.97
N SER A 476 38.29 -5.77 10.90
CA SER A 476 36.87 -5.37 10.90
C SER A 476 36.21 -5.78 9.59
N GLU A 477 35.40 -6.84 9.63
CA GLU A 477 34.63 -7.30 8.46
C GLU A 477 33.68 -6.23 7.93
N TYR A 478 33.20 -5.34 8.80
CA TYR A 478 32.30 -4.28 8.40
C TYR A 478 33.01 -3.18 7.60
N MET A 479 34.17 -2.72 8.07
CA MET A 479 34.97 -1.75 7.33
C MET A 479 35.48 -2.31 5.99
N LEU A 480 35.84 -3.59 5.95
CA LEU A 480 36.20 -4.28 4.71
C LEU A 480 35.02 -4.30 3.72
N LEU A 481 33.81 -4.56 4.21
CA LEU A 481 32.60 -4.55 3.40
C LEU A 481 32.31 -3.15 2.85
N LEU A 482 32.36 -2.11 3.69
CA LEU A 482 32.17 -0.71 3.29
C LEU A 482 33.21 -0.27 2.25
N MET A 483 34.46 -0.71 2.40
CA MET A 483 35.52 -0.41 1.43
C MET A 483 35.23 -1.09 0.09
N GLY A 484 34.83 -2.37 0.10
CA GLY A 484 34.40 -3.09 -1.10
C GLY A 484 33.25 -2.38 -1.83
N TRP A 485 32.23 -1.95 -1.09
CA TRP A 485 31.12 -1.17 -1.63
C TRP A 485 31.56 0.20 -2.18
N THR A 486 32.45 0.90 -1.48
CA THR A 486 32.97 2.21 -1.89
C THR A 486 33.70 2.13 -3.23
N TYR A 487 34.65 1.19 -3.38
CA TYR A 487 35.35 0.99 -4.66
C TYR A 487 34.42 0.55 -5.78
N MET A 488 33.42 -0.29 -5.48
CA MET A 488 32.44 -0.70 -6.47
C MET A 488 31.63 0.50 -6.99
N ARG A 489 31.28 1.45 -6.12
CA ARG A 489 30.58 2.69 -6.49
C ARG A 489 31.45 3.68 -7.26
N LEU A 490 32.76 3.66 -7.01
CA LEU A 490 33.76 4.39 -7.80
C LEU A 490 34.04 3.75 -9.17
N GLY A 491 33.51 2.55 -9.43
CA GLY A 491 33.68 1.82 -10.69
C GLY A 491 34.90 0.90 -10.73
N ASP A 492 35.64 0.78 -9.63
CA ASP A 492 36.80 -0.11 -9.50
C ASP A 492 36.38 -1.47 -8.92
N ILE A 493 35.84 -2.31 -9.80
CA ILE A 493 35.32 -3.63 -9.44
C ILE A 493 36.43 -4.60 -9.01
N ASP A 494 37.64 -4.44 -9.54
CA ASP A 494 38.76 -5.33 -9.22
C ASP A 494 39.24 -5.09 -7.78
N THR A 495 39.47 -3.84 -7.41
CA THR A 495 39.81 -3.49 -6.03
C THR A 495 38.66 -3.82 -5.07
N ALA A 496 37.40 -3.59 -5.46
CA ALA A 496 36.25 -3.99 -4.67
C ALA A 496 36.25 -5.50 -4.37
N ALA A 497 36.53 -6.34 -5.38
CA ALA A 497 36.61 -7.79 -5.23
C ALA A 497 37.73 -8.21 -4.26
N GLU A 498 38.86 -7.51 -4.23
CA GLU A 498 39.95 -7.78 -3.27
C GLU A 498 39.49 -7.57 -1.82
N TYR A 499 38.76 -6.50 -1.53
CA TYR A 499 38.22 -6.25 -0.19
C TYR A 499 37.16 -7.29 0.22
N PHE A 500 36.23 -7.66 -0.66
CA PHE A 500 35.29 -8.75 -0.37
C PHE A 500 36.02 -10.08 -0.16
N LYS A 501 37.10 -10.35 -0.91
CA LYS A 501 37.92 -11.55 -0.73
C LYS A 501 38.66 -11.56 0.60
N ARG A 502 39.13 -10.42 1.11
CA ARG A 502 39.76 -10.31 2.45
C ARG A 502 38.81 -10.77 3.57
N ILE A 503 37.51 -10.49 3.45
CA ILE A 503 36.51 -10.96 4.43
C ILE A 503 36.49 -12.50 4.50
N THR A 504 36.69 -13.19 3.38
CA THR A 504 36.74 -14.66 3.32
C THR A 504 37.99 -15.27 3.97
N GLN A 505 38.96 -14.44 4.35
CA GLN A 505 40.26 -14.84 4.91
C GLN A 505 40.38 -14.48 6.40
N LEU A 506 39.36 -13.89 7.01
CA LEU A 506 39.35 -13.56 8.43
C LEU A 506 39.26 -14.85 9.27
N GLU A 507 40.11 -14.96 10.29
CA GLU A 507 40.13 -16.12 11.21
C GLU A 507 38.91 -16.16 12.12
N GLU A 508 38.46 -14.99 12.57
CA GLU A 508 37.27 -14.82 13.41
C GLU A 508 36.33 -13.77 12.79
N LEU A 509 35.02 -13.99 12.90
CA LEU A 509 33.95 -13.09 12.43
C LEU A 509 32.98 -12.86 13.58
N ALA A 510 32.70 -11.60 13.91
CA ALA A 510 31.65 -11.26 14.87
C ALA A 510 30.26 -11.35 14.22
N ASN A 511 30.14 -11.08 12.93
CA ASN A 511 28.89 -11.27 12.19
C ASN A 511 29.10 -12.06 10.88
N PRO A 512 28.70 -13.35 10.83
CA PRO A 512 28.80 -14.20 9.63
C PRO A 512 28.06 -13.67 8.40
N ARG A 513 27.08 -12.78 8.57
CA ARG A 513 26.34 -12.17 7.45
C ARG A 513 27.27 -11.44 6.48
N TYR A 514 28.29 -10.75 6.98
CA TYR A 514 29.22 -10.01 6.11
C TYR A 514 30.02 -10.97 5.22
N LEU A 515 30.35 -12.17 5.69
CA LEU A 515 30.94 -13.22 4.87
C LEU A 515 29.96 -13.74 3.81
N GLN A 516 28.70 -13.96 4.19
CA GLN A 516 27.66 -14.38 3.24
C GLN A 516 27.47 -13.36 2.11
N GLU A 517 27.46 -12.07 2.45
CA GLU A 517 27.34 -10.98 1.50
C GLU A 517 28.58 -10.88 0.60
N ALA A 518 29.78 -10.90 1.18
CA ALA A 518 31.03 -10.82 0.43
C ALA A 518 31.16 -11.95 -0.60
N THR A 519 30.88 -13.19 -0.18
CA THR A 519 30.89 -14.35 -1.08
C THR A 519 29.81 -14.26 -2.16
N TYR A 520 28.63 -13.70 -1.86
CA TYR A 520 27.62 -13.44 -2.88
C TYR A 520 28.10 -12.41 -3.92
N GLN A 521 28.67 -11.28 -3.48
CA GLN A 521 29.16 -10.24 -4.39
C GLN A 521 30.29 -10.74 -5.29
N LEU A 522 31.21 -11.55 -4.76
CA LEU A 522 32.24 -12.22 -5.57
C LEU A 522 31.64 -13.08 -6.68
N GLY A 523 30.51 -13.76 -6.42
CA GLY A 523 29.77 -14.50 -7.43
C GLY A 523 29.17 -13.59 -8.52
N VAL A 524 28.58 -12.46 -8.12
CA VAL A 524 28.04 -11.46 -9.06
C VAL A 524 29.14 -10.86 -9.93
N PHE A 525 30.32 -10.59 -9.37
CA PHE A 525 31.47 -10.06 -10.11
C PHE A 525 32.04 -11.08 -11.10
N ALA A 526 32.10 -12.37 -10.72
CA ALA A 526 32.51 -13.43 -11.62
C ALA A 526 31.53 -13.61 -12.80
N ASP A 527 30.21 -13.60 -12.54
CA ASP A 527 29.20 -13.60 -13.62
C ASP A 527 29.35 -12.37 -14.53
N GLY A 528 29.61 -11.19 -13.95
CA GLY A 528 29.86 -9.95 -14.69
C GLY A 528 31.08 -10.01 -15.61
N LYS A 529 32.10 -10.82 -15.25
CA LYS A 529 33.29 -11.10 -16.07
C LYS A 529 33.08 -12.26 -17.06
N GLY A 530 31.92 -12.92 -17.04
CA GLY A 530 31.62 -14.09 -17.87
C GLY A 530 32.21 -15.40 -17.33
N ASP A 531 32.79 -15.42 -16.13
CA ASP A 531 33.33 -16.63 -15.50
C ASP A 531 32.24 -17.31 -14.67
N ARG A 532 31.45 -18.12 -15.36
CA ARG A 532 30.29 -18.80 -14.75
C ARG A 532 30.70 -19.87 -13.73
N GLU A 533 31.85 -20.51 -13.92
CA GLU A 533 32.30 -21.57 -13.03
C GLU A 533 32.70 -20.99 -11.67
N GLU A 534 33.50 -19.92 -11.68
CA GLU A 534 33.88 -19.21 -10.48
C GLU A 534 32.66 -18.56 -9.80
N ALA A 535 31.70 -18.03 -10.57
CA ALA A 535 30.46 -17.48 -10.02
C ALA A 535 29.65 -18.51 -9.22
N ILE A 536 29.44 -19.71 -9.78
CA ILE A 536 28.72 -20.80 -9.11
C ILE A 536 29.43 -21.23 -7.82
N LYS A 537 30.77 -21.29 -7.83
CA LYS A 537 31.55 -21.60 -6.63
C LYS A 537 31.31 -20.58 -5.52
N TRP A 538 31.32 -19.29 -5.83
CA TRP A 538 31.05 -18.24 -4.85
C TRP A 538 29.60 -18.23 -4.36
N TYR A 539 28.61 -18.46 -5.24
CA TYR A 539 27.23 -18.61 -4.80
C TYR A 539 27.04 -19.82 -3.87
N LYS A 540 27.72 -20.95 -4.12
CA LYS A 540 27.73 -22.09 -3.20
C LYS A 540 28.40 -21.74 -1.87
N ALA A 541 29.52 -21.02 -1.90
CA ALA A 541 30.20 -20.55 -0.69
C ALA A 541 29.29 -19.66 0.15
N SER A 542 28.58 -18.71 -0.47
CA SER A 542 27.57 -17.87 0.19
C SER A 542 26.46 -18.70 0.84
N LEU A 543 25.93 -19.71 0.12
CA LEU A 543 24.89 -20.58 0.68
C LEU A 543 25.38 -21.50 1.81
N ALA A 544 26.69 -21.77 1.87
CA ALA A 544 27.32 -22.56 2.92
C ALA A 544 27.58 -21.78 4.21
N VAL A 545 27.58 -20.43 4.15
CA VAL A 545 27.69 -19.61 5.36
C VAL A 545 26.43 -19.80 6.20
N GLU A 546 26.61 -20.34 7.40
CA GLU A 546 25.58 -20.42 8.42
C GLU A 546 25.40 -19.05 9.05
N VAL A 547 24.46 -18.29 8.49
CA VAL A 547 23.91 -17.11 9.16
C VAL A 547 22.74 -17.60 10.00
N PRO A 548 22.73 -17.36 11.32
CA PRO A 548 21.58 -17.69 12.15
C PRO A 548 20.33 -17.10 11.48
N ASP A 549 19.29 -17.92 11.28
CA ASP A 549 18.05 -17.49 10.62
C ASP A 549 17.21 -16.62 11.57
N LEU A 550 17.76 -15.44 11.89
CA LEU A 550 17.16 -14.49 12.81
C LEU A 550 16.09 -13.63 12.11
N SER A 551 16.01 -13.69 10.77
CA SER A 551 15.23 -12.74 9.96
C SER A 551 14.20 -13.35 9.02
N GLY A 552 14.14 -14.69 8.88
CA GLY A 552 13.21 -15.38 7.99
C GLY A 552 13.55 -15.18 6.51
N ALA A 553 13.89 -16.27 5.81
CA ALA A 553 14.13 -16.31 4.37
C ALA A 553 15.06 -15.18 3.84
N GLU A 554 16.31 -15.20 4.30
CA GLU A 554 17.34 -14.21 3.99
C GLU A 554 17.48 -13.90 2.48
N SER A 555 17.41 -12.61 2.14
CA SER A 555 17.37 -12.12 0.75
C SER A 555 18.64 -12.46 -0.04
N ILE A 556 19.81 -12.45 0.61
CA ILE A 556 21.09 -12.84 -0.01
C ILE A 556 21.08 -14.33 -0.34
N ARG A 557 20.62 -15.18 0.59
CA ARG A 557 20.46 -16.62 0.36
C ARG A 557 19.53 -16.90 -0.83
N GLN A 558 18.41 -16.19 -0.95
CA GLN A 558 17.53 -16.33 -2.12
C GLN A 558 18.19 -15.86 -3.41
N GLN A 559 18.90 -14.73 -3.38
CA GLN A 559 19.63 -14.21 -4.53
C GLN A 559 20.76 -15.15 -4.97
N ALA A 560 21.51 -15.73 -4.03
CA ALA A 560 22.53 -16.72 -4.32
C ALA A 560 21.93 -17.99 -4.94
N LYS A 561 20.78 -18.49 -4.45
CA LYS A 561 20.03 -19.59 -5.09
C LYS A 561 19.63 -19.26 -6.53
N LYS A 562 19.17 -18.03 -6.78
CA LYS A 562 18.87 -17.55 -8.14
C LYS A 562 20.14 -17.46 -8.99
N GLY A 563 21.23 -16.99 -8.41
CA GLY A 563 22.57 -16.94 -9.00
C GLY A 563 23.07 -18.29 -9.47
N LEU A 564 22.75 -19.39 -8.79
CA LEU A 564 23.07 -20.75 -9.25
C LEU A 564 22.36 -21.13 -10.55
N LEU A 565 21.14 -20.62 -10.79
CA LEU A 565 20.31 -20.97 -11.93
C LEU A 565 20.56 -20.07 -13.13
N THR A 566 20.76 -18.77 -12.91
CA THR A 566 20.95 -17.78 -13.97
C THR A 566 22.08 -16.80 -13.66
N PRO A 567 22.86 -16.36 -14.67
CA PRO A 567 23.85 -15.30 -14.50
C PRO A 567 23.23 -14.03 -13.93
N GLN A 568 23.87 -13.47 -12.90
CA GLN A 568 23.51 -12.15 -12.38
C GLN A 568 24.37 -11.08 -13.04
N SER A 569 23.90 -9.82 -13.01
CA SER A 569 24.66 -8.69 -13.53
C SER A 569 24.83 -7.65 -12.42
N PRO A 570 26.04 -7.07 -12.27
CA PRO A 570 26.28 -5.96 -11.35
C PRO A 570 25.29 -4.80 -11.57
N ALA A 571 25.00 -4.46 -12.85
CA ALA A 571 24.06 -3.41 -13.24
C ALA A 571 22.61 -3.69 -12.79
N ARG A 572 22.21 -4.96 -12.73
CA ARG A 572 20.86 -5.37 -12.31
C ARG A 572 20.70 -5.34 -10.79
N SER A 573 21.78 -5.58 -10.03
CA SER A 573 21.78 -5.45 -8.56
C SER A 573 21.61 -3.99 -8.11
N LEU A 574 22.23 -3.05 -8.83
CA LEU A 574 22.20 -1.62 -8.57
C LEU A 574 20.80 -0.99 -8.70
N LEU A 575 19.92 -1.59 -9.51
CA LEU A 575 18.55 -1.11 -9.74
C LEU A 575 17.53 -1.65 -8.73
N THR A 576 17.88 -2.67 -7.92
CA THR A 576 16.92 -3.30 -6.99
C THR A 576 16.70 -2.53 -5.69
N SER A 577 17.59 -1.59 -5.32
CA SER A 577 17.47 -0.84 -4.06
C SER A 577 16.30 0.16 -4.04
N TRP A 578 15.85 0.63 -5.21
CA TRP A 578 14.74 1.57 -5.34
C TRP A 578 13.37 0.90 -5.57
N SER A 579 13.36 -0.41 -5.84
CA SER A 579 12.14 -1.16 -6.15
C SER A 579 11.26 -1.48 -4.93
N ARG A 580 11.74 -1.28 -3.70
CA ARG A 580 10.99 -1.59 -2.48
C ARG A 580 9.71 -0.78 -2.31
N VAL A 581 9.63 0.43 -2.86
CA VAL A 581 8.40 1.26 -2.89
C VAL A 581 7.35 0.69 -3.86
N ILE A 582 7.77 -0.06 -4.89
CA ILE A 582 6.88 -0.66 -5.89
C ILE A 582 6.44 -2.08 -5.47
N VAL A 583 7.19 -2.76 -4.60
CA VAL A 583 6.85 -4.09 -4.06
C VAL A 583 5.64 -4.06 -3.11
N PHE A 584 5.22 -2.88 -2.63
CA PHE A 584 4.01 -2.73 -1.81
C PHE A 584 2.70 -3.19 -2.50
N LEU A 585 2.70 -3.39 -3.82
CA LEU A 585 1.46 -3.61 -4.58
C LEU A 585 1.33 -4.98 -5.28
N ASP A 586 2.39 -5.81 -5.34
CA ASP A 586 2.41 -6.91 -6.32
C ASP A 586 2.24 -8.33 -5.74
N GLU A 587 2.36 -8.55 -4.43
CA GLU A 587 2.12 -9.89 -3.84
C GLU A 587 1.39 -9.85 -2.49
N GLN A 588 0.05 -9.72 -2.53
CA GLN A 588 -0.77 -10.29 -1.46
C GLN A 588 -0.75 -11.82 -1.58
N GLN A 589 0.11 -12.49 -0.80
CA GLN A 589 0.02 -13.93 -0.66
C GLN A 589 -1.30 -14.28 0.03
N THR A 590 -2.09 -15.15 -0.60
CA THR A 590 -3.30 -15.74 -0.01
C THR A 590 -2.86 -16.74 1.06
N GLN A 591 -2.59 -16.25 2.27
CA GLN A 591 -2.29 -17.07 3.44
C GLN A 591 -3.57 -17.50 4.14
N LYS A 592 -3.59 -18.74 4.65
CA LYS A 592 -4.71 -19.31 5.40
C LYS A 592 -4.99 -18.47 6.66
N THR A 593 -6.26 -18.19 6.90
CA THR A 593 -6.73 -17.51 8.10
C THR A 593 -6.95 -18.50 9.24
N ALA A 594 -6.78 -18.03 10.49
CA ALA A 594 -7.07 -18.83 11.66
C ALA A 594 -8.59 -18.92 11.87
N GLY A 595 -9.15 -20.13 11.92
CA GLY A 595 -10.55 -20.34 12.27
C GLY A 595 -10.76 -20.35 13.78
N GLY A 596 -11.96 -20.00 14.23
CA GLY A 596 -12.30 -19.95 15.65
C GLY A 596 -13.66 -19.32 15.92
N GLU A 597 -14.01 -19.24 17.20
CA GLU A 597 -15.20 -18.52 17.69
C GLU A 597 -14.97 -17.01 17.66
N VAL A 598 -15.86 -16.28 17.00
CA VAL A 598 -15.81 -14.82 16.85
C VAL A 598 -16.20 -14.16 18.16
N VAL A 599 -15.28 -13.45 18.80
CA VAL A 599 -15.58 -12.71 20.05
C VAL A 599 -15.74 -11.20 19.84
N ALA A 600 -15.31 -10.70 18.69
CA ALA A 600 -15.43 -9.31 18.29
C ALA A 600 -15.47 -9.21 16.76
N ILE A 601 -16.13 -8.17 16.26
CA ILE A 601 -16.19 -7.81 14.84
C ILE A 601 -15.83 -6.32 14.72
N SER A 602 -14.77 -6.00 13.98
CA SER A 602 -14.41 -4.61 13.64
C SER A 602 -14.65 -4.36 12.16
N ILE A 603 -15.30 -3.23 11.87
CA ILE A 603 -15.47 -2.71 10.51
C ILE A 603 -14.52 -1.52 10.33
N LEU A 604 -13.53 -1.67 9.44
CA LEU A 604 -12.55 -0.63 9.12
C LEU A 604 -12.86 0.01 7.76
N GLY A 605 -12.61 1.32 7.63
CA GLY A 605 -12.77 2.08 6.37
C GLY A 605 -14.22 2.46 6.02
N ALA A 606 -15.16 2.28 6.96
CA ALA A 606 -16.56 2.65 6.78
C ALA A 606 -16.80 4.14 7.05
N HIS A 607 -16.61 5.00 6.04
CA HIS A 607 -16.82 6.45 6.17
C HIS A 607 -18.27 6.85 5.89
N ARG A 608 -18.92 6.21 4.91
CA ARG A 608 -20.31 6.44 4.49
C ARG A 608 -21.20 5.24 4.85
N THR A 609 -20.71 4.03 4.68
CA THR A 609 -21.43 2.79 5.01
C THR A 609 -21.66 2.75 6.50
N HIS A 610 -22.92 2.56 6.90
CA HIS A 610 -23.19 2.36 8.32
C HIS A 610 -22.69 0.97 8.75
N PRO A 611 -21.77 0.85 9.73
CA PRO A 611 -20.99 -0.37 9.98
C PRO A 611 -21.86 -1.57 10.37
N THR A 612 -23.02 -1.35 10.99
CA THR A 612 -23.94 -2.43 11.37
C THR A 612 -24.55 -3.17 10.18
N TRP A 613 -24.54 -2.59 8.96
CA TRP A 613 -25.08 -3.28 7.80
C TRP A 613 -24.20 -4.43 7.33
N ILE A 614 -22.88 -4.34 7.50
CA ILE A 614 -21.94 -5.31 6.97
C ILE A 614 -22.13 -6.69 7.63
N PRO A 615 -22.11 -6.82 8.98
CA PRO A 615 -22.40 -8.09 9.62
C PRO A 615 -23.78 -8.63 9.25
N ASN A 616 -24.79 -7.76 9.16
CA ASN A 616 -26.16 -8.14 8.76
C ASN A 616 -26.25 -8.71 7.33
N TRP A 617 -25.49 -8.14 6.37
CA TRP A 617 -25.45 -8.67 5.00
C TRP A 617 -24.67 -9.97 4.88
N LEU A 618 -23.69 -10.17 5.75
CA LEU A 618 -22.89 -11.39 5.82
C LEU A 618 -23.57 -12.51 6.62
N GLY A 619 -24.51 -12.17 7.50
CA GLY A 619 -25.14 -13.10 8.42
C GLY A 619 -24.14 -13.66 9.45
N ILE A 620 -23.29 -12.80 10.01
CA ILE A 620 -22.27 -13.15 11.00
C ILE A 620 -22.45 -12.33 12.28
N ASP A 621 -22.44 -13.00 13.42
CA ASP A 621 -22.57 -12.40 14.75
C ASP A 621 -21.46 -12.87 15.71
N VAL A 622 -21.32 -12.16 16.83
CA VAL A 622 -20.44 -12.59 17.94
C VAL A 622 -20.95 -13.91 18.53
N GLY A 623 -20.06 -14.88 18.69
CA GLY A 623 -20.34 -16.26 19.12
C GLY A 623 -20.34 -17.27 17.97
N ASP A 624 -20.40 -16.82 16.72
CA ASP A 624 -20.32 -17.72 15.56
C ASP A 624 -18.92 -18.29 15.38
N LYS A 625 -18.83 -19.49 14.78
CA LYS A 625 -17.56 -20.11 14.40
C LYS A 625 -17.27 -19.82 12.94
N VAL A 626 -16.09 -19.28 12.67
CA VAL A 626 -15.62 -19.00 11.31
C VAL A 626 -14.47 -19.91 10.91
N THR A 627 -14.50 -20.37 9.66
CA THR A 627 -13.41 -21.07 8.98
C THR A 627 -12.77 -20.19 7.91
N ASP A 628 -11.66 -20.65 7.33
CA ASP A 628 -11.02 -19.97 6.20
C ASP A 628 -11.95 -19.87 4.97
N ASP A 629 -12.81 -20.87 4.76
CA ASP A 629 -13.81 -20.85 3.68
C ASP A 629 -14.88 -19.80 3.93
N ASP A 630 -15.32 -19.63 5.18
CA ASP A 630 -16.28 -18.59 5.56
C ASP A 630 -15.70 -17.20 5.34
N VAL A 631 -14.44 -16.97 5.75
CA VAL A 631 -13.72 -15.71 5.53
C VAL A 631 -13.64 -15.36 4.04
N ARG A 632 -13.26 -16.32 3.20
CA ARG A 632 -13.19 -16.13 1.74
C ARG A 632 -14.58 -15.88 1.13
N THR A 633 -15.60 -16.55 1.65
CA THR A 633 -17.01 -16.38 1.24
C THR A 633 -17.54 -15.00 1.63
N MET A 634 -17.23 -14.51 2.84
CA MET A 634 -17.60 -13.18 3.31
C MET A 634 -16.97 -12.09 2.45
N ARG A 635 -15.66 -12.16 2.19
CA ARG A 635 -14.96 -11.22 1.30
C ARG A 635 -15.63 -11.18 -0.08
N ARG A 636 -15.82 -12.34 -0.70
CA ARG A 636 -16.45 -12.45 -2.03
C ARG A 636 -17.88 -11.94 -2.04
N SER A 637 -18.63 -12.16 -0.96
CA SER A 637 -20.00 -11.65 -0.79
C SER A 637 -20.06 -10.13 -0.85
N LEU A 638 -19.10 -9.44 -0.22
CA LEU A 638 -18.99 -7.98 -0.25
C LEU A 638 -18.43 -7.47 -1.59
N GLU A 639 -17.45 -8.15 -2.18
CA GLU A 639 -16.95 -7.83 -3.54
C GLU A 639 -18.07 -7.91 -4.58
N GLN A 640 -18.95 -8.92 -4.46
CA GLN A 640 -20.07 -9.15 -5.36
C GLN A 640 -21.15 -8.05 -5.30
N LEU A 641 -21.20 -7.26 -4.21
CA LEU A 641 -22.07 -6.08 -4.15
C LEU A 641 -21.66 -5.03 -5.19
N GLY A 642 -20.40 -5.06 -5.63
CA GLY A 642 -19.90 -4.11 -6.61
C GLY A 642 -19.91 -2.67 -6.11
N THR A 643 -19.95 -2.46 -4.79
CA THR A 643 -19.96 -1.12 -4.15
C THR A 643 -18.56 -0.63 -3.81
N TYR A 644 -17.73 -1.49 -3.22
CA TYR A 644 -16.42 -1.14 -2.68
C TYR A 644 -15.32 -1.20 -3.75
N GLU A 645 -14.25 -0.41 -3.60
CA GLU A 645 -13.04 -0.47 -4.44
C GLU A 645 -12.21 -1.70 -4.07
N ASP A 646 -12.03 -1.95 -2.77
CA ASP A 646 -11.37 -3.13 -2.21
C ASP A 646 -12.12 -3.66 -0.97
N VAL A 647 -11.98 -4.95 -0.71
CA VAL A 647 -12.53 -5.61 0.50
C VAL A 647 -11.50 -6.60 1.04
N GLN A 648 -11.21 -6.48 2.33
CA GLN A 648 -10.37 -7.44 3.04
C GLN A 648 -11.15 -8.01 4.23
N VAL A 649 -11.05 -9.31 4.43
CA VAL A 649 -11.59 -9.99 5.61
C VAL A 649 -10.48 -10.83 6.23
N ALA A 650 -10.17 -10.57 7.50
CA ALA A 650 -9.09 -11.20 8.23
C ALA A 650 -9.57 -11.65 9.61
N THR A 651 -8.96 -12.70 10.15
CA THR A 651 -9.14 -13.12 11.55
C THR A 651 -7.86 -12.88 12.34
N VAL A 652 -7.99 -12.26 13.51
CA VAL A 652 -6.91 -12.09 14.48
C VAL A 652 -7.07 -13.14 15.57
N PRO A 653 -6.15 -14.10 15.72
CA PRO A 653 -6.23 -15.11 16.76
C PRO A 653 -5.99 -14.48 18.14
N LEU A 654 -6.86 -14.79 19.11
CA LEU A 654 -6.77 -14.30 20.49
C LEU A 654 -6.37 -15.40 21.49
N GLY A 655 -6.07 -16.61 21.00
CA GLY A 655 -5.81 -17.80 21.82
C GLY A 655 -7.07 -18.64 22.06
N GLU A 656 -6.87 -19.90 22.47
CA GLU A 656 -7.95 -20.83 22.87
C GLU A 656 -9.05 -21.05 21.81
N GLY A 657 -8.71 -20.94 20.52
CA GLY A 657 -9.67 -21.08 19.42
C GLY A 657 -10.64 -19.89 19.29
N ARG A 658 -10.33 -18.74 19.90
CA ARG A 658 -11.08 -17.47 19.75
C ARG A 658 -10.42 -16.56 18.72
N VAL A 659 -11.23 -15.83 17.97
CA VAL A 659 -10.77 -14.89 16.95
C VAL A 659 -11.52 -13.56 17.02
N HIS A 660 -10.83 -12.49 16.64
CA HIS A 660 -11.44 -11.21 16.29
C HIS A 660 -11.56 -11.14 14.77
N LEU A 661 -12.78 -10.99 14.25
CA LEU A 661 -13.05 -10.81 12.83
C LEU A 661 -12.88 -9.34 12.43
N VAL A 662 -11.94 -9.06 11.54
CA VAL A 662 -11.68 -7.72 11.01
C VAL A 662 -12.14 -7.68 9.55
N ILE A 663 -13.12 -6.83 9.26
CA ILE A 663 -13.64 -6.58 7.92
C ILE A 663 -13.27 -5.16 7.53
N ARG A 664 -12.39 -5.01 6.55
CA ARG A 664 -12.03 -3.72 5.97
C ARG A 664 -12.75 -3.56 4.64
N ILE A 665 -13.40 -2.41 4.49
CA ILE A 665 -13.96 -1.96 3.21
C ILE A 665 -13.25 -0.69 2.77
N GLN A 666 -12.84 -0.64 1.50
CA GLN A 666 -12.39 0.59 0.87
C GLN A 666 -13.55 1.16 0.06
N GLU A 667 -14.12 2.25 0.56
CA GLU A 667 -15.23 2.91 -0.12
C GLU A 667 -14.78 3.66 -1.36
N GLY A 668 -15.65 3.70 -2.37
CA GLY A 668 -15.50 4.65 -3.47
C GLY A 668 -15.86 6.07 -3.06
N PHE A 669 -15.67 7.02 -3.97
CA PHE A 669 -16.02 8.43 -3.77
C PHE A 669 -17.47 8.76 -4.16
N GLY A 670 -18.30 7.75 -4.43
CA GLY A 670 -19.68 7.89 -4.88
C GLY A 670 -19.78 7.80 -6.39
N LEU A 671 -19.52 8.91 -7.11
CA LEU A 671 -19.64 8.94 -8.59
C LEU A 671 -18.63 8.02 -9.31
N TYR A 672 -17.59 7.63 -8.60
CA TYR A 672 -16.55 6.73 -9.06
C TYR A 672 -16.01 5.95 -7.87
N LYS A 673 -15.65 4.69 -8.11
CA LYS A 673 -14.89 3.89 -7.16
C LYS A 673 -13.46 4.37 -7.05
N GLU A 674 -12.84 4.55 -8.22
CA GLU A 674 -11.44 4.88 -8.37
C GLU A 674 -11.34 6.08 -9.34
N PRO A 675 -10.80 7.22 -8.91
CA PRO A 675 -10.91 8.49 -9.63
C PRO A 675 -10.12 8.55 -10.94
N VAL A 676 -8.93 7.94 -10.97
CA VAL A 676 -8.05 7.94 -12.14
C VAL A 676 -8.67 7.13 -13.28
N GLY A 677 -9.14 5.94 -12.95
CA GLY A 677 -9.91 5.01 -13.76
C GLY A 677 -11.19 5.64 -14.26
N PHE A 678 -11.93 6.40 -13.44
CA PHE A 678 -13.10 7.13 -13.94
C PHE A 678 -12.76 8.14 -15.04
N ILE A 679 -11.67 8.90 -14.89
CA ILE A 679 -11.21 9.85 -15.93
C ILE A 679 -10.84 9.09 -17.21
N ILE A 680 -10.13 7.97 -17.07
CA ILE A 680 -9.71 7.11 -18.19
C ILE A 680 -10.92 6.51 -18.90
N ASP A 681 -11.81 5.84 -18.15
CA ASP A 681 -13.01 5.17 -18.65
C ASP A 681 -13.94 6.17 -19.33
N THR A 682 -14.07 7.38 -18.77
CA THR A 682 -14.82 8.47 -19.39
C THR A 682 -14.17 8.90 -20.70
N ALA A 683 -12.85 9.09 -20.74
CA ALA A 683 -12.16 9.49 -21.96
C ALA A 683 -12.28 8.42 -23.07
N ILE A 684 -12.08 7.15 -22.73
CA ILE A 684 -12.26 6.00 -23.64
C ILE A 684 -13.72 5.93 -24.10
N GLY A 685 -14.68 6.00 -23.17
CA GLY A 685 -16.11 6.00 -23.47
C GLY A 685 -16.49 7.11 -24.45
N LEU A 686 -16.07 8.35 -24.19
CA LEU A 686 -16.35 9.49 -25.07
C LEU A 686 -15.77 9.29 -26.48
N SER A 687 -14.59 8.67 -26.59
CA SER A 687 -13.99 8.32 -27.89
C SER A 687 -14.84 7.30 -28.66
N GLN A 688 -15.54 6.42 -27.94
CA GLN A 688 -16.48 5.43 -28.43
C GLN A 688 -17.94 5.93 -28.43
N GLN A 689 -18.14 7.25 -28.33
CA GLN A 689 -19.46 7.88 -28.30
C GLN A 689 -20.38 7.34 -27.19
N THR A 690 -19.81 7.05 -26.01
CA THR A 690 -20.50 6.49 -24.86
C THR A 690 -20.19 7.30 -23.60
N LEU A 691 -21.20 7.54 -22.77
CA LEU A 691 -21.07 8.16 -21.45
C LEU A 691 -21.71 7.23 -20.42
N SER A 692 -20.93 6.84 -19.41
CA SER A 692 -21.41 6.06 -18.28
C SER A 692 -21.28 6.87 -17.01
N LEU A 693 -22.33 6.89 -16.20
CA LEU A 693 -22.35 7.50 -14.88
C LEU A 693 -22.85 6.47 -13.87
N ARG A 694 -22.20 6.40 -12.72
CA ARG A 694 -22.63 5.57 -11.60
C ARG A 694 -22.57 6.39 -10.32
N TYR A 695 -23.33 6.00 -9.32
CA TYR A 695 -23.19 6.43 -7.94
C TYR A 695 -23.24 5.17 -7.07
N ASP A 696 -22.12 4.84 -6.46
CA ASP A 696 -21.95 3.70 -5.59
C ASP A 696 -22.25 4.09 -4.13
N ASN A 697 -22.83 3.16 -3.36
CA ASN A 697 -23.09 3.31 -1.93
C ASN A 697 -24.06 4.44 -1.53
N LEU A 698 -25.19 4.58 -2.21
CA LEU A 698 -26.21 5.56 -1.85
C LEU A 698 -26.68 5.39 -0.40
N ALA A 699 -26.61 6.50 0.34
CA ALA A 699 -26.98 6.61 1.76
C ALA A 699 -26.24 5.63 2.69
N GLY A 700 -25.06 5.13 2.29
CA GLY A 700 -24.28 4.21 3.12
C GLY A 700 -24.88 2.80 3.23
N ARG A 701 -25.67 2.39 2.23
CA ARG A 701 -26.42 1.12 2.24
C ARG A 701 -26.03 0.18 1.09
N ALA A 702 -24.86 0.38 0.48
CA ALA A 702 -24.40 -0.37 -0.69
C ALA A 702 -25.40 -0.40 -1.87
N ILE A 703 -26.26 0.62 -1.96
CA ILE A 703 -27.19 0.79 -3.09
C ILE A 703 -26.42 1.48 -4.22
N ASN A 704 -26.28 0.81 -5.36
CA ASN A 704 -25.57 1.33 -6.51
C ASN A 704 -26.56 1.71 -7.60
N ILE A 705 -26.45 2.92 -8.14
CA ILE A 705 -27.29 3.42 -9.22
C ILE A 705 -26.39 3.77 -10.38
N GLY A 706 -26.78 3.44 -11.60
CA GLY A 706 -25.99 3.86 -12.75
C GLY A 706 -26.76 3.85 -14.04
N GLY A 707 -26.13 4.42 -15.06
CA GLY A 707 -26.66 4.44 -16.39
C GLY A 707 -25.58 4.69 -17.43
N THR A 708 -25.88 4.24 -18.65
CA THR A 708 -25.03 4.40 -19.81
C THR A 708 -25.85 5.00 -20.94
N TYR A 709 -25.27 5.94 -21.66
CA TYR A 709 -25.84 6.55 -22.83
C TYR A 709 -24.81 6.57 -23.95
N SER A 710 -25.10 5.91 -25.08
CA SER A 710 -24.30 6.03 -26.29
C SER A 710 -25.05 6.73 -27.42
N TRP A 711 -24.29 7.47 -28.22
CA TRP A 711 -24.75 8.13 -29.44
C TRP A 711 -24.01 7.56 -30.66
N GLY A 712 -24.59 7.72 -31.85
CA GLY A 712 -24.07 7.12 -33.08
C GLY A 712 -25.08 6.23 -33.81
N PRO A 713 -24.61 5.43 -34.79
CA PRO A 713 -25.44 4.49 -35.56
C PRO A 713 -26.02 3.37 -34.69
N SER A 714 -25.18 2.81 -33.81
CA SER A 714 -25.62 1.92 -32.73
C SER A 714 -25.77 2.74 -31.45
N ARG A 715 -26.91 2.61 -30.76
CA ARG A 715 -27.22 3.38 -29.55
C ARG A 715 -27.61 2.45 -28.42
N HIS A 716 -27.20 2.79 -27.21
CA HIS A 716 -27.51 2.04 -26.01
C HIS A 716 -27.86 3.02 -24.90
N ARG A 717 -28.99 2.78 -24.25
CA ARG A 717 -29.45 3.52 -23.08
C ARG A 717 -29.70 2.50 -21.99
N LEU A 718 -29.05 2.64 -20.86
CA LEU A 718 -29.19 1.76 -19.71
C LEU A 718 -29.41 2.62 -18.47
N ALA A 719 -30.31 2.18 -17.61
CA ALA A 719 -30.40 2.63 -16.23
C ALA A 719 -30.57 1.40 -15.34
N TYR A 720 -29.90 1.39 -14.19
CA TYR A 720 -30.00 0.31 -13.22
C TYR A 720 -29.96 0.83 -11.79
N VAL A 721 -30.56 0.03 -10.90
CA VAL A 721 -30.39 0.11 -9.45
C VAL A 721 -30.03 -1.29 -8.96
N GLU A 722 -28.96 -1.38 -8.18
CA GLU A 722 -28.54 -2.59 -7.50
C GLU A 722 -28.59 -2.37 -5.99
N VAL A 723 -29.22 -3.30 -5.28
CA VAL A 723 -29.40 -3.24 -3.83
C VAL A 723 -28.87 -4.52 -3.17
N PRO A 724 -28.27 -4.44 -1.98
CA PRO A 724 -28.00 -5.63 -1.19
C PRO A 724 -29.32 -6.24 -0.70
N LEU A 725 -29.44 -7.56 -0.68
CA LEU A 725 -30.69 -8.24 -0.28
C LEU A 725 -30.44 -9.43 0.65
N ALA A 726 -30.38 -9.19 1.95
CA ALA A 726 -30.29 -10.26 2.95
C ALA A 726 -31.54 -11.17 3.01
N LEU A 727 -32.72 -10.66 2.62
CA LEU A 727 -34.05 -11.26 2.83
C LEU A 727 -34.32 -12.62 2.13
N ALA A 728 -33.40 -13.16 1.33
CA ALA A 728 -33.58 -14.45 0.64
C ALA A 728 -32.27 -15.25 0.43
N GLY A 729 -31.21 -14.92 1.17
CA GLY A 729 -29.89 -15.53 0.98
C GLY A 729 -29.19 -15.17 -0.33
N ALA A 730 -29.68 -14.16 -1.06
CA ALA A 730 -28.95 -13.52 -2.16
C ALA A 730 -28.00 -12.45 -1.61
N ASN A 731 -26.95 -12.10 -2.34
CA ASN A 731 -26.07 -10.98 -1.97
C ASN A 731 -26.59 -9.67 -2.52
N SER A 732 -26.97 -9.65 -3.81
CA SER A 732 -27.50 -8.44 -4.46
C SER A 732 -28.65 -8.75 -5.41
N VAL A 733 -29.52 -7.74 -5.59
CA VAL A 733 -30.53 -7.70 -6.65
C VAL A 733 -30.31 -6.47 -7.49
N ARG A 734 -30.17 -6.67 -8.80
CA ARG A 734 -30.10 -5.59 -9.79
C ARG A 734 -31.38 -5.54 -10.60
N LEU A 735 -32.01 -4.37 -10.62
CA LEU A 735 -33.09 -4.02 -11.52
C LEU A 735 -32.52 -3.11 -12.60
N GLN A 736 -32.71 -3.47 -13.87
CA GLN A 736 -32.22 -2.65 -14.98
C GLN A 736 -33.25 -2.51 -16.10
N ALA A 737 -33.26 -1.34 -16.72
CA ALA A 737 -34.03 -1.03 -17.91
C ALA A 737 -33.09 -0.53 -19.00
N GLN A 738 -33.22 -1.06 -20.22
CA GLN A 738 -32.39 -0.63 -21.33
C GLN A 738 -33.12 -0.51 -22.66
N THR A 739 -32.60 0.33 -23.54
CA THR A 739 -32.96 0.41 -24.95
C THR A 739 -31.71 0.28 -25.79
N ARG A 740 -31.65 -0.72 -26.66
CA ARG A 740 -30.54 -0.97 -27.58
C ARG A 740 -31.01 -0.81 -29.01
N LEU A 741 -30.28 -0.04 -29.80
CA LEU A 741 -30.38 0.02 -31.25
C LEU A 741 -29.07 -0.54 -31.80
N ALA A 742 -29.10 -1.70 -32.44
CA ALA A 742 -27.91 -2.35 -32.97
C ALA A 742 -28.11 -2.65 -34.45
N SER A 743 -27.14 -2.24 -35.27
CA SER A 743 -27.07 -2.66 -36.68
C SER A 743 -25.95 -3.69 -36.82
N TYR A 744 -26.24 -4.79 -37.50
CA TYR A 744 -25.22 -5.81 -37.81
C TYR A 744 -25.32 -6.25 -39.26
N ARG A 745 -24.21 -6.84 -39.71
CA ARG A 745 -24.05 -7.41 -41.03
C ARG A 745 -23.53 -8.83 -40.88
N ALA A 746 -24.31 -9.80 -41.33
CA ALA A 746 -23.84 -11.17 -41.45
C ALA A 746 -23.10 -11.29 -42.79
N GLU A 747 -21.83 -11.70 -42.77
CA GLU A 747 -21.02 -11.85 -43.99
C GLU A 747 -20.67 -13.32 -44.29
N TYR A 748 -21.21 -14.26 -43.51
CA TYR A 748 -20.93 -15.69 -43.61
C TYR A 748 -22.20 -16.51 -43.27
N GLY A 749 -22.28 -17.76 -43.74
CA GLY A 749 -23.39 -18.68 -43.44
C GLY A 749 -24.67 -18.46 -44.25
N GLU A 750 -25.74 -19.14 -43.84
CA GLU A 750 -27.10 -19.04 -44.41
C GLU A 750 -27.64 -17.60 -44.40
N TYR A 751 -27.16 -16.77 -43.46
CA TYR A 751 -27.54 -15.36 -43.31
C TYR A 751 -26.61 -14.39 -44.06
N ALA A 752 -25.65 -14.87 -44.85
CA ALA A 752 -24.69 -14.02 -45.55
C ALA A 752 -25.38 -12.94 -46.42
N GLY A 753 -24.90 -11.69 -46.29
CA GLY A 753 -25.48 -10.53 -46.96
C GLY A 753 -26.62 -9.85 -46.19
N THR A 754 -27.05 -10.42 -45.05
CA THR A 754 -28.06 -9.79 -44.19
C THR A 754 -27.53 -8.50 -43.59
N LYS A 755 -28.33 -7.43 -43.71
CA LYS A 755 -28.16 -6.15 -43.04
C LYS A 755 -29.45 -5.84 -42.29
N GLN A 756 -29.37 -5.81 -40.97
CA GLN A 756 -30.52 -5.61 -40.11
C GLN A 756 -30.20 -4.59 -39.02
N THR A 757 -31.23 -3.85 -38.62
CA THR A 757 -31.19 -2.97 -37.45
C THR A 757 -32.28 -3.37 -36.48
N ASP A 758 -31.88 -3.63 -35.24
CA ASP A 758 -32.77 -4.06 -34.18
C ASP A 758 -32.85 -3.03 -33.08
N ARG A 759 -34.08 -2.66 -32.74
CA ARG A 759 -34.42 -1.89 -31.56
C ARG A 759 -35.00 -2.84 -30.52
N GLN A 760 -34.34 -2.94 -29.37
CA GLN A 760 -34.75 -3.77 -28.24
C GLN A 760 -35.00 -2.88 -27.03
N GLN A 761 -36.15 -3.03 -26.37
CA GLN A 761 -36.46 -2.41 -25.09
C GLN A 761 -36.60 -3.49 -24.04
N GLU A 762 -35.82 -3.42 -22.96
CA GLU A 762 -35.69 -4.52 -22.02
C GLU A 762 -35.82 -4.05 -20.57
N CYS A 763 -36.49 -4.88 -19.78
CA CYS A 763 -36.46 -4.81 -18.32
C CYS A 763 -35.90 -6.14 -17.80
N GLN A 764 -34.91 -6.08 -16.92
CA GLN A 764 -34.24 -7.25 -16.39
C GLN A 764 -34.07 -7.16 -14.87
N VAL A 765 -34.24 -8.32 -14.23
CA VAL A 765 -33.92 -8.56 -12.83
C VAL A 765 -32.80 -9.58 -12.77
N THR A 766 -31.75 -9.27 -12.02
CA THR A 766 -30.61 -10.17 -11.78
C THR A 766 -30.44 -10.38 -10.28
N LEU A 767 -30.37 -11.63 -9.85
CA LEU A 767 -30.06 -12.04 -8.48
C LEU A 767 -28.67 -12.66 -8.46
N ASN A 768 -27.79 -12.20 -7.58
CA ASN A 768 -26.47 -12.79 -7.38
C ASN A 768 -26.40 -13.43 -6.01
N ARG A 769 -25.85 -14.66 -5.94
CA ARG A 769 -25.61 -15.38 -4.71
C ARG A 769 -24.25 -16.06 -4.71
N VAL A 770 -23.43 -15.77 -3.73
CA VAL A 770 -22.19 -16.49 -3.42
C VAL A 770 -22.59 -17.75 -2.65
N LEU A 771 -22.18 -18.91 -3.16
CA LEU A 771 -22.51 -20.23 -2.59
C LEU A 771 -21.35 -20.80 -1.75
N GLY A 772 -20.19 -20.15 -1.77
CA GLY A 772 -18.97 -20.55 -1.07
C GLY A 772 -17.77 -19.75 -1.56
N PRO A 773 -16.54 -20.16 -1.24
CA PRO A 773 -15.33 -19.37 -1.56
C PRO A 773 -15.11 -19.22 -3.08
N ASP A 774 -15.51 -20.23 -3.84
CA ASP A 774 -15.21 -20.32 -5.27
C ASP A 774 -16.44 -20.10 -6.17
N TRP A 775 -17.67 -20.24 -5.66
CA TRP A 775 -18.87 -20.37 -6.49
C TRP A 775 -19.83 -19.18 -6.35
N THR A 776 -20.28 -18.66 -7.49
CA THR A 776 -21.36 -17.67 -7.60
C THR A 776 -22.47 -18.24 -8.48
N LEU A 777 -23.71 -18.17 -8.00
CA LEU A 777 -24.94 -18.40 -8.76
C LEU A 777 -25.55 -17.05 -9.15
N THR A 778 -25.85 -16.88 -10.42
CA THR A 778 -26.59 -15.73 -10.94
C THR A 778 -27.88 -16.20 -11.60
N LEU A 779 -29.01 -15.66 -11.17
CA LEU A 779 -30.32 -15.89 -11.78
C LEU A 779 -30.77 -14.61 -12.47
N GLN A 780 -31.28 -14.74 -13.69
CA GLN A 780 -31.74 -13.60 -14.48
C GLN A 780 -33.12 -13.86 -15.05
N GLY A 781 -33.99 -12.86 -14.97
CA GLY A 781 -35.25 -12.79 -15.68
C GLY A 781 -35.29 -11.50 -16.50
N ARG A 782 -35.63 -11.60 -17.78
CA ARG A 782 -35.65 -10.46 -18.70
C ARG A 782 -36.88 -10.48 -19.59
N LEU A 783 -37.56 -9.35 -19.67
CA LEU A 783 -38.63 -9.05 -20.61
C LEU A 783 -38.06 -8.13 -21.69
N SER A 784 -38.24 -8.49 -22.96
CA SER A 784 -37.70 -7.75 -24.11
C SER A 784 -38.80 -7.50 -25.14
N ASP A 785 -38.94 -6.27 -25.63
CA ASP A 785 -39.76 -5.91 -26.78
C ASP A 785 -38.85 -5.51 -27.93
N ARG A 786 -38.93 -6.26 -29.03
CA ARG A 786 -37.99 -6.19 -30.15
C ARG A 786 -38.71 -5.75 -31.41
N GLN A 787 -38.13 -4.76 -32.09
CA GLN A 787 -38.53 -4.30 -33.40
C GLN A 787 -37.34 -4.36 -34.35
N SER A 788 -37.50 -5.12 -35.42
CA SER A 788 -36.43 -5.38 -36.37
C SER A 788 -36.73 -4.78 -37.73
N VAL A 789 -35.75 -4.09 -38.31
CA VAL A 789 -35.83 -3.53 -39.66
C VAL A 789 -34.72 -4.15 -40.51
N THR A 790 -35.11 -4.98 -41.47
CA THR A 790 -34.20 -5.64 -42.39
C THR A 790 -34.03 -4.79 -43.66
N LEU A 791 -32.80 -4.40 -43.95
CA LEU A 791 -32.44 -3.61 -45.14
C LEU A 791 -32.07 -4.50 -46.33
N GLN A 792 -31.48 -5.66 -46.04
CA GLN A 792 -31.06 -6.66 -47.01
C GLN A 792 -31.07 -8.02 -46.30
N ALA A 793 -31.60 -9.08 -46.91
CA ALA A 793 -31.54 -10.44 -46.39
C ALA A 793 -31.75 -11.48 -47.51
N PRO A 794 -31.35 -12.74 -47.28
CA PRO A 794 -31.72 -13.87 -48.13
C PRO A 794 -33.25 -14.03 -48.28
N ALA A 795 -33.69 -14.66 -49.37
CA ALA A 795 -35.10 -14.91 -49.61
C ALA A 795 -35.68 -15.86 -48.53
N GLY A 796 -36.82 -15.49 -47.94
CA GLY A 796 -37.49 -16.27 -46.89
C GLY A 796 -37.11 -15.91 -45.45
N TYR A 797 -36.12 -15.05 -45.24
CA TYR A 797 -35.75 -14.57 -43.91
C TYR A 797 -36.81 -13.61 -43.35
N THR A 798 -37.32 -13.92 -42.16
CA THR A 798 -38.22 -13.04 -41.39
C THR A 798 -37.54 -12.67 -40.07
N PRO A 799 -37.34 -11.38 -39.77
CA PRO A 799 -36.68 -10.98 -38.55
C PRO A 799 -37.60 -11.16 -37.33
N ALA A 800 -37.07 -11.74 -36.26
CA ALA A 800 -37.81 -11.95 -35.02
C ALA A 800 -38.24 -10.60 -34.40
N THR A 801 -39.54 -10.30 -34.42
CA THR A 801 -40.14 -9.06 -33.93
C THR A 801 -41.29 -9.39 -32.99
N GLY A 802 -41.30 -8.77 -31.80
CA GLY A 802 -42.32 -9.03 -30.79
C GLY A 802 -41.78 -9.02 -29.36
N ARG A 803 -42.60 -9.53 -28.43
CA ARG A 803 -42.22 -9.66 -27.03
C ARG A 803 -41.56 -10.99 -26.76
N PHE A 804 -40.48 -10.96 -25.99
CA PHE A 804 -39.74 -12.12 -25.55
C PHE A 804 -39.60 -12.13 -24.03
N ILE A 805 -39.67 -13.32 -23.45
CA ILE A 805 -39.35 -13.57 -22.05
C ILE A 805 -38.12 -14.45 -22.02
N SER A 806 -37.09 -14.08 -21.28
CA SER A 806 -35.91 -14.91 -21.09
C SER A 806 -35.62 -15.13 -19.62
N THR A 807 -35.23 -16.37 -19.31
CA THR A 807 -34.72 -16.75 -17.99
C THR A 807 -33.34 -17.37 -18.17
N ALA A 808 -32.44 -17.09 -17.25
CA ALA A 808 -31.10 -17.66 -17.27
C ALA A 808 -30.61 -18.00 -15.86
N ALA A 809 -29.88 -19.10 -15.75
CA ALA A 809 -29.14 -19.48 -14.56
C ALA A 809 -27.68 -19.70 -14.94
N SER A 810 -26.79 -18.96 -14.28
CA SER A 810 -25.34 -19.05 -14.47
C SER A 810 -24.69 -19.51 -13.18
N LEU A 811 -23.82 -20.52 -13.27
CA LEU A 811 -22.98 -20.97 -12.18
C LEU A 811 -21.52 -20.74 -12.56
N THR A 812 -20.83 -19.91 -11.78
CA THR A 812 -19.44 -19.50 -12.03
C THR A 812 -18.56 -19.90 -10.87
N ARG A 813 -17.55 -20.73 -11.15
CA ARG A 813 -16.42 -20.99 -10.28
C ARG A 813 -15.26 -20.06 -10.62
N SER A 814 -14.69 -19.39 -9.63
CA SER A 814 -13.47 -18.60 -9.77
C SER A 814 -12.51 -18.97 -8.65
N VAL A 815 -11.29 -19.35 -8.99
CA VAL A 815 -10.24 -19.81 -8.05
C VAL A 815 -8.91 -19.17 -8.40
N GLY A 816 -8.15 -18.76 -7.40
CA GLY A 816 -6.76 -18.31 -7.55
C GLY A 816 -6.55 -16.80 -7.39
N ASN A 817 -5.40 -16.30 -7.85
CA ASN A 817 -4.95 -14.91 -7.78
C ASN A 817 -4.55 -14.37 -9.16
N LYS A 818 -4.03 -13.14 -9.23
CA LYS A 818 -3.61 -12.51 -10.52
C LYS A 818 -2.59 -13.34 -11.32
N ALA A 819 -1.70 -14.09 -10.65
CA ALA A 819 -0.66 -14.89 -11.29
C ALA A 819 -1.17 -16.28 -11.74
N ARG A 820 -2.08 -16.88 -10.97
CA ARG A 820 -2.70 -18.17 -11.23
C ARG A 820 -4.21 -18.04 -11.01
N ALA A 821 -4.98 -18.02 -12.09
CA ALA A 821 -6.44 -17.89 -12.02
C ALA A 821 -7.09 -19.01 -12.82
N SER A 822 -8.22 -19.51 -12.34
CA SER A 822 -9.07 -20.45 -13.06
C SER A 822 -10.52 -20.04 -12.88
N VAL A 823 -11.17 -19.67 -13.98
CA VAL A 823 -12.58 -19.34 -14.04
C VAL A 823 -13.27 -20.38 -14.91
N PHE A 824 -14.31 -20.99 -14.37
CA PHE A 824 -15.20 -21.90 -15.07
C PHE A 824 -16.63 -21.39 -14.91
N GLY A 825 -17.35 -21.19 -16.00
CA GLY A 825 -18.73 -20.75 -15.97
C GLY A 825 -19.60 -21.63 -16.85
N ILE A 826 -20.77 -22.00 -16.35
CA ILE A 826 -21.84 -22.62 -17.13
C ILE A 826 -23.09 -21.76 -17.04
N THR A 827 -23.75 -21.50 -18.17
CA THR A 827 -24.99 -20.73 -18.24
C THR A 827 -26.02 -21.50 -19.04
N SER A 828 -27.16 -21.77 -18.44
CA SER A 828 -28.35 -22.28 -19.12
C SER A 828 -29.38 -21.17 -19.21
N SER A 829 -30.02 -21.05 -20.37
CA SER A 829 -31.06 -20.04 -20.61
C SER A 829 -32.21 -20.61 -21.42
N LEU A 830 -33.37 -20.00 -21.24
CA LEU A 830 -34.59 -20.27 -22.00
C LEU A 830 -35.16 -18.93 -22.49
N LEU A 831 -35.23 -18.76 -23.79
CA LEU A 831 -35.93 -17.66 -24.46
C LEU A 831 -37.31 -18.14 -24.90
N MET A 832 -38.35 -17.35 -24.67
CA MET A 832 -39.74 -17.67 -25.04
C MET A 832 -40.32 -16.53 -25.86
N ALA A 833 -40.94 -16.85 -26.99
CA ALA A 833 -41.68 -15.94 -27.86
C ALA A 833 -43.19 -16.20 -27.69
N PRO A 834 -43.89 -15.53 -26.76
CA PRO A 834 -45.24 -15.93 -26.35
C PRO A 834 -46.29 -15.78 -27.45
N ALA A 835 -46.09 -14.85 -28.38
CA ALA A 835 -47.00 -14.64 -29.52
C ALA A 835 -46.93 -15.80 -30.54
N GLU A 836 -45.76 -16.42 -30.67
CA GLU A 836 -45.49 -17.53 -31.59
C GLU A 836 -45.61 -18.89 -30.88
N GLN A 837 -45.71 -18.89 -29.54
CA GLN A 837 -45.68 -20.08 -28.67
C GLN A 837 -44.40 -20.91 -28.81
N GLU A 838 -43.29 -20.25 -29.17
CA GLU A 838 -42.00 -20.90 -29.37
C GLU A 838 -41.07 -20.69 -28.18
N THR A 839 -40.19 -21.67 -27.96
CA THR A 839 -39.19 -21.64 -26.87
C THR A 839 -37.84 -22.12 -27.37
N PHE A 840 -36.80 -21.36 -27.06
CA PHE A 840 -35.42 -21.60 -27.52
C PHE A 840 -34.51 -21.79 -26.31
N PRO A 841 -34.24 -23.05 -25.90
CA PRO A 841 -33.25 -23.34 -24.88
C PRO A 841 -31.83 -23.09 -25.41
N SER A 842 -30.94 -22.67 -24.52
CA SER A 842 -29.51 -22.57 -24.82
C SER A 842 -28.65 -22.90 -23.61
N LEU A 843 -27.44 -23.35 -23.90
CA LEU A 843 -26.41 -23.72 -22.93
C LEU A 843 -25.08 -23.16 -23.41
N SER A 844 -24.33 -22.52 -22.51
CA SER A 844 -22.97 -22.08 -22.80
C SER A 844 -22.03 -22.39 -21.64
N VAL A 845 -20.77 -22.66 -21.98
CA VAL A 845 -19.68 -22.95 -21.05
C VAL A 845 -18.51 -22.03 -21.41
N ARG A 846 -17.88 -21.45 -20.39
CA ARG A 846 -16.66 -20.64 -20.52
C ARG A 846 -15.60 -21.14 -19.55
N VAL A 847 -14.35 -21.17 -20.01
CA VAL A 847 -13.17 -21.53 -19.24
C VAL A 847 -12.09 -20.48 -19.48
N ASP A 848 -11.47 -19.97 -18.42
CA ASP A 848 -10.27 -19.13 -18.48
C ASP A 848 -9.28 -19.66 -17.44
N ILE A 849 -8.14 -20.18 -17.88
CA ILE A 849 -7.09 -20.74 -17.04
C ILE A 849 -5.80 -20.00 -17.32
N LYS A 850 -5.21 -19.40 -16.29
CA LYS A 850 -3.92 -18.71 -16.33
C LYS A 850 -2.99 -19.37 -15.33
N ASN A 851 -1.79 -19.75 -15.78
CA ASN A 851 -0.82 -20.41 -14.93
C ASN A 851 0.59 -19.87 -15.16
N ALA A 852 1.28 -19.52 -14.07
CA ALA A 852 2.69 -19.16 -14.12
C ALA A 852 3.53 -20.42 -14.43
N VAL A 853 4.28 -20.39 -15.53
CA VAL A 853 5.11 -21.51 -16.03
C VAL A 853 6.61 -21.23 -15.94
N GLY A 854 7.00 -20.01 -15.54
CA GLY A 854 8.38 -19.60 -15.30
C GLY A 854 8.45 -18.18 -14.75
N VAL A 855 9.68 -17.69 -14.48
CA VAL A 855 9.88 -16.29 -14.08
C VAL A 855 9.36 -15.38 -15.20
N ASN A 856 8.44 -14.47 -14.87
CA ASN A 856 7.83 -13.54 -15.82
C ASN A 856 7.19 -14.23 -17.03
N THR A 857 6.74 -15.49 -16.91
CA THR A 857 6.14 -16.24 -18.02
C THR A 857 4.84 -16.90 -17.57
N GLN A 858 3.76 -16.67 -18.31
CA GLN A 858 2.43 -17.18 -18.02
C GLN A 858 1.85 -17.89 -19.24
N LEU A 859 1.30 -19.07 -19.05
CA LEU A 859 0.47 -19.77 -20.03
C LEU A 859 -1.00 -19.45 -19.73
N ALA A 860 -1.73 -18.98 -20.72
CA ALA A 860 -3.15 -18.70 -20.63
C ALA A 860 -3.93 -19.55 -21.65
N LEU A 861 -5.00 -20.17 -21.19
CA LEU A 861 -5.96 -20.92 -22.00
C LEU A 861 -7.34 -20.30 -21.77
N PHE A 862 -7.93 -19.75 -22.81
CA PHE A 862 -9.31 -19.30 -22.81
C PHE A 862 -10.13 -20.21 -23.72
N GLY A 863 -11.37 -20.49 -23.35
CA GLY A 863 -12.29 -21.25 -24.18
C GLY A 863 -13.75 -20.96 -23.87
N ASN A 864 -14.59 -21.05 -24.89
CA ASN A 864 -16.03 -20.86 -24.80
C ASN A 864 -16.72 -21.79 -25.79
N ALA A 865 -17.72 -22.51 -25.33
CA ALA A 865 -18.57 -23.33 -26.17
C ALA A 865 -20.03 -23.02 -25.87
N GLY A 866 -20.88 -23.17 -26.87
CA GLY A 866 -22.31 -22.93 -26.72
C GLY A 866 -23.12 -23.75 -27.70
N TRP A 867 -24.31 -24.12 -27.27
CA TRP A 867 -25.36 -24.72 -28.08
C TRP A 867 -26.68 -24.00 -27.80
N MET A 868 -27.50 -23.85 -28.82
CA MET A 868 -28.87 -23.36 -28.74
C MET A 868 -29.75 -24.09 -29.74
N ASP A 869 -31.06 -23.92 -29.57
CA ASP A 869 -32.05 -24.43 -30.52
C ASP A 869 -31.80 -23.90 -31.95
N ALA A 870 -32.01 -24.75 -32.95
CA ALA A 870 -31.73 -24.43 -34.35
C ALA A 870 -32.57 -23.24 -34.86
N ASP A 871 -33.79 -23.08 -34.31
CA ASP A 871 -34.72 -22.04 -34.71
C ASP A 871 -34.51 -20.73 -33.92
N THR A 872 -33.46 -20.66 -33.09
CA THR A 872 -33.15 -19.45 -32.32
C THR A 872 -32.93 -18.25 -33.26
N PRO A 873 -33.60 -17.10 -33.01
CA PRO A 873 -33.44 -15.91 -33.83
C PRO A 873 -32.00 -15.47 -34.02
N LEU A 874 -31.64 -15.05 -35.23
CA LEU A 874 -30.28 -14.61 -35.63
C LEU A 874 -29.62 -13.62 -34.64
N THR A 875 -30.42 -12.72 -34.07
CA THR A 875 -30.01 -11.73 -33.07
C THR A 875 -29.51 -12.31 -31.74
N ASP A 876 -29.98 -13.51 -31.40
CA ASP A 876 -29.69 -14.21 -30.16
C ASP A 876 -28.71 -15.38 -30.39
N GLN A 877 -28.32 -15.62 -31.65
CA GLN A 877 -27.30 -16.60 -32.02
C GLN A 877 -25.91 -16.22 -31.50
N PHE A 878 -25.04 -17.22 -31.31
CA PHE A 878 -23.66 -16.98 -30.89
C PHE A 878 -22.86 -16.37 -32.03
N TRP A 879 -21.96 -15.46 -31.70
CA TRP A 879 -21.14 -14.73 -32.67
C TRP A 879 -19.67 -15.14 -32.52
N LEU A 880 -19.09 -15.70 -33.58
CA LEU A 880 -17.67 -16.07 -33.68
C LEU A 880 -16.95 -15.13 -34.66
N GLY A 881 -15.71 -14.72 -34.35
CA GLY A 881 -14.97 -13.69 -35.10
C GLY A 881 -14.81 -12.41 -34.27
N ASP A 882 -13.92 -11.50 -34.71
CA ASP A 882 -13.43 -10.30 -33.98
C ASP A 882 -12.22 -10.52 -33.06
N SER A 883 -11.73 -9.44 -32.45
CA SER A 883 -10.55 -9.40 -31.59
C SER A 883 -10.71 -10.14 -30.24
N ARG A 884 -11.93 -10.57 -29.88
CA ARG A 884 -12.29 -11.22 -28.61
C ARG A 884 -12.40 -12.74 -28.73
N THR A 885 -12.69 -13.25 -29.93
CA THR A 885 -12.72 -14.70 -30.19
C THR A 885 -11.62 -15.06 -31.17
N LEU A 886 -11.91 -15.05 -32.47
CA LEU A 886 -11.00 -15.47 -33.52
C LEU A 886 -10.26 -14.27 -34.13
N ARG A 887 -9.13 -13.87 -33.53
CA ARG A 887 -8.32 -12.73 -34.02
C ARG A 887 -7.88 -12.98 -35.46
N GLY A 888 -7.76 -11.92 -36.25
CA GLY A 888 -7.43 -12.03 -37.68
C GLY A 888 -8.64 -12.19 -38.62
N TYR A 889 -9.85 -12.41 -38.09
CA TYR A 889 -11.09 -12.45 -38.87
C TYR A 889 -12.02 -11.29 -38.42
N SER A 890 -12.37 -10.34 -39.31
CA SER A 890 -13.35 -9.27 -38.97
C SER A 890 -14.81 -9.70 -39.03
N THR A 891 -15.06 -10.81 -39.69
CA THR A 891 -16.42 -11.22 -40.02
C THR A 891 -17.06 -11.88 -38.82
N ILE A 892 -18.23 -11.39 -38.41
CA ILE A 892 -19.06 -12.03 -37.41
C ILE A 892 -19.77 -13.21 -38.06
N ILE A 893 -19.55 -14.41 -37.52
CA ILE A 893 -20.13 -15.67 -37.95
C ILE A 893 -21.22 -16.04 -36.93
N PRO A 894 -22.51 -15.87 -37.27
CA PRO A 894 -23.60 -16.33 -36.42
C PRO A 894 -23.68 -17.87 -36.46
N SER A 895 -23.89 -18.49 -35.30
CA SER A 895 -24.08 -19.93 -35.20
C SER A 895 -24.90 -20.34 -33.98
N THR A 896 -25.68 -21.42 -34.13
CA THR A 896 -26.45 -22.06 -33.05
C THR A 896 -25.60 -23.05 -32.24
N ALA A 897 -24.45 -23.46 -32.75
CA ALA A 897 -23.51 -24.29 -32.01
C ALA A 897 -22.07 -23.90 -32.36
N TYR A 898 -21.28 -23.56 -31.34
CA TYR A 898 -19.88 -23.22 -31.56
C TYR A 898 -18.99 -23.62 -30.39
N ALA A 899 -17.70 -23.74 -30.66
CA ALA A 899 -16.65 -23.84 -29.68
C ALA A 899 -15.47 -22.99 -30.13
N HIS A 900 -14.88 -22.24 -29.21
CA HIS A 900 -13.71 -21.42 -29.45
C HIS A 900 -12.70 -21.65 -28.32
N ALA A 901 -11.42 -21.65 -28.67
CA ALA A 901 -10.32 -21.74 -27.72
C ALA A 901 -9.14 -20.89 -28.19
N THR A 902 -8.50 -20.23 -27.23
CA THR A 902 -7.27 -19.46 -27.38
C THR A 902 -6.22 -20.06 -26.46
N LEU A 903 -5.07 -20.42 -27.03
CA LEU A 903 -3.85 -20.69 -26.26
C LEU A 903 -2.89 -19.52 -26.41
N GLU A 904 -2.40 -18.97 -25.30
CA GLU A 904 -1.53 -17.80 -25.29
C GLU A 904 -0.35 -17.99 -24.33
N LEU A 905 0.88 -17.83 -24.84
CA LEU A 905 2.10 -17.83 -24.04
C LEU A 905 2.58 -16.37 -23.88
N ARG A 906 2.52 -15.87 -22.65
CA ARG A 906 2.85 -14.48 -22.29
C ARG A 906 4.21 -14.41 -21.63
N ARG A 907 5.02 -13.44 -22.05
CA ARG A 907 6.31 -13.10 -21.44
C ARG A 907 6.29 -11.63 -20.99
N PHE A 908 6.40 -11.43 -19.68
CA PHE A 908 6.46 -10.12 -19.06
C PHE A 908 7.89 -9.59 -19.15
N LEU A 909 8.04 -8.43 -19.79
CA LEU A 909 9.32 -7.74 -19.91
C LEU A 909 9.55 -6.87 -18.67
N GLU A 910 8.49 -6.21 -18.22
CA GLU A 910 8.40 -5.41 -16.99
C GLU A 910 7.00 -5.60 -16.37
N SER A 911 6.73 -5.03 -15.19
CA SER A 911 5.39 -5.08 -14.56
C SER A 911 4.30 -4.41 -15.41
N VAL A 912 4.70 -3.50 -16.31
CA VAL A 912 3.79 -2.72 -17.16
C VAL A 912 3.71 -3.21 -18.60
N MET A 913 4.47 -4.25 -19.00
CA MET A 913 4.52 -4.67 -20.40
C MET A 913 4.69 -6.18 -20.55
N HIS A 914 3.88 -6.78 -21.44
CA HIS A 914 4.09 -8.15 -21.89
C HIS A 914 3.91 -8.32 -23.39
N VAL A 915 4.65 -9.28 -23.93
CA VAL A 915 4.47 -9.81 -25.28
C VAL A 915 3.87 -11.19 -25.18
N ALA A 916 3.03 -11.55 -26.15
CA ALA A 916 2.40 -12.85 -26.19
C ALA A 916 2.41 -13.42 -27.61
N VAL A 917 2.56 -14.74 -27.70
CA VAL A 917 2.24 -15.50 -28.91
C VAL A 917 0.98 -16.31 -28.63
N PHE A 918 0.08 -16.36 -29.60
CA PHE A 918 -1.20 -17.03 -29.44
C PHE A 918 -1.60 -17.86 -30.65
N ALA A 919 -2.50 -18.81 -30.40
CA ALA A 919 -3.25 -19.53 -31.41
C ALA A 919 -4.72 -19.57 -30.99
N ASP A 920 -5.57 -19.00 -31.85
CA ASP A 920 -7.03 -19.06 -31.73
C ASP A 920 -7.55 -20.18 -32.64
N ALA A 921 -8.54 -20.92 -32.17
CA ALA A 921 -9.24 -21.94 -32.90
C ALA A 921 -10.74 -21.83 -32.64
N GLY A 922 -11.55 -21.87 -33.70
CA GLY A 922 -13.00 -21.81 -33.63
C GLY A 922 -13.63 -22.92 -34.46
N ILE A 923 -14.68 -23.54 -33.95
CA ILE A 923 -15.51 -24.54 -34.60
C ILE A 923 -16.95 -24.06 -34.50
N PHE A 924 -17.71 -24.11 -35.59
CA PHE A 924 -19.10 -23.67 -35.59
C PHE A 924 -19.95 -24.49 -36.57
N ALA A 925 -21.25 -24.53 -36.31
CA ALA A 925 -22.24 -25.13 -37.19
C ALA A 925 -22.70 -24.13 -38.26
N GLU A 926 -22.82 -24.60 -39.50
CA GLU A 926 -23.38 -23.89 -40.65
C GLU A 926 -24.38 -24.82 -41.35
N GLY A 927 -25.67 -24.66 -41.06
CA GLY A 927 -26.70 -25.62 -41.46
C GLY A 927 -26.41 -27.01 -40.87
N ASN A 928 -26.25 -28.01 -41.74
CA ASN A 928 -25.90 -29.39 -41.35
C ASN A 928 -24.38 -29.67 -41.37
N GLU A 929 -23.55 -28.69 -41.72
CA GLU A 929 -22.09 -28.83 -41.78
C GLU A 929 -21.40 -28.25 -40.54
N VAL A 930 -20.25 -28.80 -40.17
CA VAL A 930 -19.37 -28.26 -39.13
C VAL A 930 -18.11 -27.71 -39.79
N ARG A 931 -17.81 -26.44 -39.53
CA ARG A 931 -16.61 -25.77 -40.03
C ARG A 931 -15.67 -25.40 -38.90
N SER A 932 -14.38 -25.26 -39.23
CA SER A 932 -13.34 -24.89 -38.29
C SER A 932 -12.41 -23.85 -38.87
N LEU A 933 -12.08 -22.83 -38.08
CA LEU A 933 -11.12 -21.78 -38.40
C LEU A 933 -10.03 -21.76 -37.35
N TRP A 934 -8.85 -21.27 -37.73
CA TRP A 934 -7.78 -20.99 -36.78
C TRP A 934 -7.01 -19.74 -37.18
N SER A 935 -6.35 -19.11 -36.20
CA SER A 935 -5.48 -17.96 -36.41
C SER A 935 -4.30 -18.01 -35.43
N PRO A 936 -3.06 -18.09 -35.91
CA PRO A 936 -1.89 -17.82 -35.10
C PRO A 936 -1.56 -16.32 -35.13
N GLY A 937 -0.95 -15.83 -34.05
CA GLY A 937 -0.54 -14.45 -34.00
C GLY A 937 0.38 -14.10 -32.84
N ALA A 938 0.72 -12.82 -32.77
CA ALA A 938 1.45 -12.22 -31.69
C ALA A 938 0.77 -10.94 -31.23
N SER A 939 0.86 -10.64 -29.95
CA SER A 939 0.36 -9.39 -29.40
C SER A 939 1.36 -8.77 -28.43
N MET A 940 1.32 -7.45 -28.32
CA MET A 940 2.02 -6.67 -27.31
C MET A 940 0.99 -5.89 -26.51
N ARG A 941 1.13 -5.92 -25.19
CA ARG A 941 0.34 -5.08 -24.30
C ARG A 941 1.24 -4.22 -23.46
N TYR A 942 0.90 -2.94 -23.40
CA TYR A 942 1.58 -1.95 -22.60
C TYR A 942 0.58 -1.21 -21.74
N GLN A 943 0.75 -1.35 -20.43
CA GLN A 943 0.07 -0.57 -19.43
C GLN A 943 0.72 0.81 -19.40
N THR A 944 0.03 1.81 -19.93
CA THR A 944 0.59 3.17 -19.89
C THR A 944 0.66 3.67 -18.44
N PRO A 945 1.63 4.53 -18.10
CA PRO A 945 1.67 5.17 -16.80
C PRO A 945 0.34 5.86 -16.49
N VAL A 946 -0.29 6.43 -17.53
CA VAL A 946 -1.56 7.15 -17.44
C VAL A 946 -2.81 6.26 -17.32
N GLY A 947 -2.66 4.94 -17.28
CA GLY A 947 -3.70 3.96 -16.91
C GLY A 947 -4.43 3.20 -18.05
N PRO A 948 -4.58 3.69 -19.29
CA PRO A 948 -4.99 2.86 -20.42
C PRO A 948 -4.01 1.72 -20.70
N GLU A 949 -4.54 0.54 -21.02
CA GLU A 949 -3.79 -0.54 -21.66
C GLU A 949 -3.84 -0.31 -23.18
N VAL A 950 -2.66 -0.27 -23.81
CA VAL A 950 -2.51 -0.27 -25.26
C VAL A 950 -2.25 -1.70 -25.70
N ARG A 951 -3.09 -2.21 -26.58
CA ARG A 951 -2.92 -3.53 -27.19
C ARG A 951 -2.64 -3.39 -28.67
N PHE A 952 -1.55 -4.02 -29.11
CA PHE A 952 -1.27 -4.26 -30.52
C PHE A 952 -1.34 -5.76 -30.80
N THR A 953 -2.12 -6.15 -31.80
CA THR A 953 -2.31 -7.56 -32.19
C THR A 953 -1.98 -7.71 -33.67
N ALA A 954 -1.14 -8.69 -34.01
CA ALA A 954 -0.88 -9.13 -35.36
C ALA A 954 -1.33 -10.59 -35.49
N ALA A 955 -2.34 -10.84 -36.31
CA ALA A 955 -2.96 -12.16 -36.47
C ALA A 955 -3.01 -12.55 -37.96
N TYR A 956 -2.67 -13.80 -38.27
CA TYR A 956 -2.75 -14.33 -39.62
C TYR A 956 -4.04 -15.14 -39.78
N ALA A 957 -4.81 -14.90 -40.83
CA ALA A 957 -5.98 -15.69 -41.18
C ALA A 957 -5.65 -16.60 -42.38
N PRO A 958 -5.38 -17.90 -42.17
CA PRO A 958 -4.96 -18.81 -43.23
C PRO A 958 -5.95 -18.90 -44.39
N GLU A 959 -7.25 -18.91 -44.10
CA GLU A 959 -8.28 -18.99 -45.15
C GLU A 959 -8.36 -17.73 -46.01
N GLN A 960 -8.13 -16.56 -45.41
CA GLN A 960 -8.15 -15.27 -46.12
C GLN A 960 -6.79 -14.90 -46.72
N HIS A 961 -5.75 -15.68 -46.46
CA HIS A 961 -4.36 -15.44 -46.88
C HIS A 961 -3.87 -14.02 -46.55
N ASN A 962 -4.30 -13.47 -45.41
CA ASN A 962 -3.97 -12.10 -45.02
C ASN A 962 -3.51 -11.99 -43.56
N TRP A 963 -2.72 -10.95 -43.30
CA TRP A 963 -2.39 -10.49 -41.96
C TRP A 963 -3.31 -9.35 -41.58
N ARG A 964 -3.75 -9.36 -40.33
CA ARG A 964 -4.46 -8.23 -39.73
C ARG A 964 -3.69 -7.67 -38.56
N TYR A 965 -3.75 -6.35 -38.47
CA TYR A 965 -3.14 -5.57 -37.41
C TYR A 965 -4.23 -4.79 -36.72
N GLU A 966 -4.40 -5.03 -35.44
CA GLU A 966 -5.40 -4.38 -34.60
C GLU A 966 -4.69 -3.59 -33.52
N PHE A 967 -5.24 -2.41 -33.23
CA PHE A 967 -4.71 -1.49 -32.23
C PHE A 967 -5.88 -1.00 -31.39
N ASP A 968 -5.89 -1.42 -30.13
CA ASP A 968 -6.99 -1.18 -29.20
C ASP A 968 -6.49 -0.40 -27.98
N PHE A 969 -7.33 0.52 -27.51
CA PHE A 969 -7.20 1.13 -26.19
C PHE A 969 -8.27 0.52 -25.28
N THR A 970 -7.83 -0.11 -24.20
CA THR A 970 -8.72 -0.67 -23.19
C THR A 970 -8.44 -0.01 -21.84
N SER A 971 -9.45 0.06 -20.97
CA SER A 971 -9.21 0.29 -19.56
C SER A 971 -8.36 -0.88 -19.05
N ALA A 972 -7.37 -0.59 -18.21
CA ALA A 972 -6.60 -1.62 -17.51
C ALA A 972 -7.38 -2.27 -16.36
N TRP A 973 -8.50 -1.65 -16.01
CA TRP A 973 -9.38 -1.97 -14.90
C TRP A 973 -10.62 -2.71 -15.38
#